data_AF-A0A661XYD4-F1
#
_entry.id   AF-A0A661XYD4-F1
#
_cell.length_a   1.000
_cell.length_b   1.000
_cell.length_c   1.000
_cell.angle_alpha   90.00
_cell.angle_beta   90.00
_cell.angle_gamma   90.00
#
_symmetry.space_group_name_H-M   'P 1'
#
loop_
_entity.id
_entity.type
_entity.pdbx_description
1 polymer ?
#
loop_
_entity_poly.entity_id
_entity_poly.type
_entity_poly.pdbx_seq_one_letter_code
_entity_poly.pdbx_strand_id
1 'polypeptide(L)'
;MKKIYIYTFSAILSLVLFAASNSFAQNNIAVSGVPANICANESLIINYVANGFTPGAGNIYQAQLSSVTGDFTVPIPISNETFSSALSGTINVTIPASTTLNPTSAYRIRIVSSDPVVIGTDNAANIIINCTTNDYYWVGGAGDWTDFDNHWATGTGGTTFYGQVPTDDDNINFDGNSFPDGGILNVDMPANGNNMTWTDVSTGPQLYCPPNYNITLRGNLIMADGVYRDVYYFYLTSDKENIIVNMADNTMKLNSNIYWDGRLTFSGSGSWILADSLHVDYLRLSSNTTLTTKSYPIDLLSTLNNYGTFNAGNSNITLQRISQNSILNAENSTFIFNKGDGWIGGTGVYNKVILEAGQFDLYNNTIDDLKLMPGVKLEIGDGSTLTVTSNFEALGSRAKMIAIQSVSSGSAGILDLGSSVALVNFLILHDTTVNASSMPVFASNSINNGNNTNWNIGGIASLPYYWIDGSGNWSDAIHWATTDGGSTLRTEPPGPADNVNFTTNSFPNGGKITIDMVANCHDMIWTDGSTNPIIQTIKDYPLTVRGNFQLATGVSRDIYDLRFESTTSNVVTFADNKLYTNGDITFDGSGSWSLQDSISCRTLWVNSGNLITNNHTLNISNIIFNNGMTTLGSSTVNTQQIQGGQAYLNTGTSNIYISEGNIYGPFNFNNVYLEGKNIRVVGNNTFNNLTLAAGAEVVFYDNDIQTFNQSLTISGTRANMVKINSINAGLETFLVNGGSAVSVVNYAQIQD
;
A
#
# COMPACT_ATOMS: atom_id res chain seq x y z
N MET A 1 72.11 34.90 41.74
CA MET A 1 70.74 35.33 41.40
C MET A 1 70.73 36.02 40.05
N LYS A 2 70.26 35.33 39.00
CA LYS A 2 69.63 35.91 37.80
C LYS A 2 69.09 34.73 36.98
N LYS A 3 67.78 34.50 37.07
CA LYS A 3 67.06 33.47 36.32
C LYS A 3 67.07 33.87 34.84
N ILE A 4 67.65 33.03 33.99
CA ILE A 4 67.47 33.09 32.53
C ILE A 4 66.18 32.31 32.24
N TYR A 5 65.13 33.02 31.83
CA TYR A 5 63.93 32.40 31.27
C TYR A 5 64.20 32.15 29.78
N ILE A 6 64.46 30.88 29.44
CA ILE A 6 64.37 30.40 28.06
C ILE A 6 62.86 30.32 27.75
N TYR A 7 62.36 31.26 26.96
CA TYR A 7 61.04 31.12 26.34
C TYR A 7 61.12 29.94 25.38
N THR A 8 60.31 28.93 25.65
CA THR A 8 60.22 27.71 24.85
C THR A 8 59.70 28.04 23.45
N PHE A 9 60.27 27.36 22.46
CA PHE A 9 59.85 27.34 21.04
C PHE A 9 58.33 27.10 20.87
N SER A 10 57.65 26.60 21.90
CA SER A 10 56.20 26.44 21.98
C SER A 10 55.44 27.76 21.91
N ALA A 11 55.92 28.87 22.47
CA ALA A 11 55.15 30.13 22.47
C ALA A 11 55.12 30.79 21.08
N ILE A 12 56.19 30.65 20.30
CA ILE A 12 56.26 31.13 18.91
C ILE A 12 55.51 30.18 17.98
N LEU A 13 55.55 28.86 18.22
CA LEU A 13 54.74 27.89 17.48
C LEU A 13 53.24 28.04 17.79
N SER A 14 52.85 28.42 19.01
CA SER A 14 51.46 28.76 19.36
C SER A 14 51.01 30.08 18.76
N LEU A 15 51.88 31.09 18.64
CA LEU A 15 51.55 32.33 17.93
C LEU A 15 51.46 32.12 16.40
N VAL A 16 52.28 31.23 15.84
CA VAL A 16 52.26 30.87 14.42
C VAL A 16 51.13 29.87 14.09
N LEU A 17 50.71 29.00 15.01
CA LEU A 17 49.50 28.17 14.85
C LEU A 17 48.20 28.95 15.12
N PHE A 18 48.18 29.97 15.98
CA PHE A 18 47.06 30.91 16.08
C PHE A 18 46.96 31.84 14.87
N ALA A 19 48.08 32.10 14.18
CA ALA A 19 48.09 32.82 12.91
C ALA A 19 47.75 31.93 11.70
N ALA A 20 47.97 30.61 11.78
CA ALA A 20 47.69 29.67 10.68
C ALA A 20 46.32 28.97 10.77
N SER A 21 45.65 28.99 11.92
CA SER A 21 44.24 28.54 12.07
C SER A 21 43.23 29.67 11.88
N ASN A 22 43.69 30.93 11.87
CA ASN A 22 42.99 32.03 11.21
C ASN A 22 43.51 32.12 9.76
N SER A 23 43.09 31.20 8.90
CA SER A 23 42.68 31.71 7.59
C SER A 23 41.60 32.73 7.95
N PHE A 24 41.89 34.03 7.83
CA PHE A 24 40.85 35.05 7.94
C PHE A 24 39.69 34.51 7.12
N ALA A 25 38.57 34.15 7.77
CA ALA A 25 37.40 33.69 7.04
C ALA A 25 37.07 34.86 6.10
N GLN A 26 37.39 34.69 4.82
CA GLN A 26 37.23 35.77 3.86
C GLN A 26 35.76 36.13 3.88
N ASN A 27 35.45 37.39 4.17
CA ASN A 27 34.07 37.88 4.14
C ASN A 27 33.49 37.48 2.78
N ASN A 28 32.49 36.61 2.80
CA ASN A 28 31.91 36.08 1.59
C ASN A 28 30.41 35.90 1.75
N ILE A 29 29.72 35.97 0.62
CA ILE A 29 28.32 35.60 0.47
C ILE A 29 28.28 34.60 -0.69
N ALA A 30 27.96 33.35 -0.37
CA ALA A 30 27.77 32.31 -1.37
C ALA A 30 26.30 32.31 -1.83
N VAL A 31 26.09 32.17 -3.14
CA VAL A 31 24.77 32.07 -3.77
C VAL A 31 24.53 30.63 -4.20
N SER A 32 23.31 30.13 -3.97
CA SER A 32 22.86 28.82 -4.47
C SER A 32 21.39 28.85 -4.89
N GLY A 33 20.89 27.75 -5.45
CA GLY A 33 19.51 27.66 -5.95
C GLY A 33 19.29 28.43 -7.25
N VAL A 34 20.34 28.64 -8.05
CA VAL A 34 20.24 29.32 -9.35
C VAL A 34 20.11 28.25 -10.45
N PRO A 35 18.98 28.21 -11.18
CA PRO A 35 18.76 27.28 -12.30
C PRO A 35 19.76 27.47 -13.43
N ALA A 36 19.93 26.44 -14.26
CA ALA A 36 20.83 26.53 -15.41
C ALA A 36 20.24 27.36 -16.57
N ASN A 37 18.90 27.37 -16.68
CA ASN A 37 18.15 28.11 -17.70
C ASN A 37 17.09 28.98 -17.01
N ILE A 38 17.00 30.25 -17.40
CA ILE A 38 16.06 31.23 -16.84
C ILE A 38 15.56 32.11 -17.99
N CYS A 39 14.30 32.54 -17.96
CA CYS A 39 13.77 33.49 -18.93
C CYS A 39 13.97 34.95 -18.50
N ALA A 40 14.09 35.85 -19.47
CA ALA A 40 13.89 37.28 -19.19
C ALA A 40 12.45 37.51 -18.69
N ASN A 41 12.25 38.48 -17.80
CA ASN A 41 11.00 38.75 -17.09
C ASN A 41 10.58 37.68 -16.06
N GLU A 42 11.38 36.65 -15.83
CA GLU A 42 11.05 35.59 -14.88
C GLU A 42 11.42 35.98 -13.45
N SER A 43 10.54 35.66 -12.50
CA SER A 43 10.81 35.73 -11.06
C SER A 43 11.13 34.35 -10.47
N LEU A 44 12.16 34.27 -9.63
CA LEU A 44 12.52 33.06 -8.89
C LEU A 44 13.14 33.39 -7.52
N ILE A 45 13.25 32.38 -6.65
CA ILE A 45 13.91 32.51 -5.35
C ILE A 45 15.32 31.93 -5.43
N ILE A 46 16.32 32.68 -4.98
CA ILE A 46 17.70 32.21 -4.78
C ILE A 46 18.05 32.21 -3.29
N ASN A 47 19.01 31.36 -2.90
CA ASN A 47 19.45 31.22 -1.52
C ASN A 47 20.82 31.89 -1.32
N TYR A 48 21.10 32.37 -0.10
CA TYR A 48 22.40 32.92 0.28
C TYR A 48 22.91 32.40 1.61
N VAL A 49 24.23 32.29 1.73
CA VAL A 49 24.94 32.05 3.00
C VAL A 49 26.12 33.01 3.10
N ALA A 50 26.09 33.89 4.09
CA ALA A 50 27.10 34.89 4.43
C ALA A 50 27.98 34.39 5.59
N ASN A 51 29.29 34.57 5.47
CA ASN A 51 30.27 34.17 6.48
C ASN A 51 31.42 35.19 6.58
N GLY A 52 32.10 35.20 7.72
CA GLY A 52 33.29 36.03 7.95
C GLY A 52 32.99 37.46 8.41
N PHE A 53 31.72 37.88 8.43
CA PHE A 53 31.33 39.22 8.89
C PHE A 53 30.03 39.20 9.71
N THR A 54 29.74 40.31 10.39
CA THR A 54 28.49 40.52 11.14
C THR A 54 27.69 41.63 10.46
N PRO A 55 26.54 41.33 9.86
CA PRO A 55 25.68 42.33 9.24
C PRO A 55 25.19 43.37 10.26
N GLY A 56 25.25 44.65 9.90
CA GLY A 56 24.70 45.74 10.71
C GLY A 56 23.16 45.73 10.75
N ALA A 57 22.59 46.43 11.72
CA ALA A 57 21.15 46.65 11.79
C ALA A 57 20.71 47.51 10.59
N GLY A 58 19.88 46.96 9.70
CA GLY A 58 19.50 47.60 8.44
C GLY A 58 20.34 47.20 7.23
N ASN A 59 21.20 46.18 7.36
CA ASN A 59 21.91 45.61 6.22
C ASN A 59 20.94 45.16 5.10
N ILE A 60 21.32 45.45 3.85
CA ILE A 60 20.60 45.07 2.64
C ILE A 60 21.43 44.01 1.91
N TYR A 61 20.82 42.87 1.64
CA TYR A 61 21.31 41.95 0.62
C TYR A 61 20.66 42.28 -0.73
N GLN A 62 21.48 42.48 -1.76
CA GLN A 62 21.02 42.77 -3.12
C GLN A 62 21.63 41.78 -4.11
N ALA A 63 20.79 41.07 -4.85
CA ALA A 63 21.19 40.23 -5.96
C ALA A 63 21.48 41.06 -7.22
N GLN A 64 22.53 40.68 -7.93
CA GLN A 64 23.04 41.34 -9.12
C GLN A 64 23.23 40.33 -10.25
N LEU A 65 22.84 40.70 -11.46
CA LEU A 65 23.09 39.96 -12.71
C LEU A 65 24.30 40.56 -13.42
N SER A 66 25.16 39.69 -13.96
CA SER A 66 26.30 40.09 -14.80
C SER A 66 25.88 40.54 -16.20
N SER A 67 26.84 40.99 -16.98
CA SER A 67 26.72 41.08 -18.44
C SER A 67 26.63 39.68 -19.09
N VAL A 68 26.33 39.63 -20.40
CA VAL A 68 26.21 38.39 -21.20
C VAL A 68 27.48 37.53 -21.22
N THR A 69 28.64 38.14 -20.93
CA THR A 69 29.94 37.46 -20.85
C THR A 69 30.35 37.09 -19.41
N GLY A 70 29.47 37.26 -18.43
CA GLY A 70 29.74 36.94 -17.03
C GLY A 70 30.45 38.03 -16.22
N ASP A 71 30.68 39.21 -16.81
CA ASP A 71 31.38 40.32 -16.14
C ASP A 71 30.41 41.18 -15.31
N PHE A 72 30.79 41.52 -14.08
CA PHE A 72 30.07 42.36 -13.13
C PHE A 72 30.62 43.81 -13.03
N THR A 73 31.33 44.31 -14.05
CA THR A 73 31.78 45.71 -14.10
C THR A 73 30.61 46.71 -14.05
N VAL A 74 29.49 46.38 -14.71
CA VAL A 74 28.23 47.16 -14.65
C VAL A 74 27.08 46.18 -14.34
N PRO A 75 26.93 45.76 -13.08
CA PRO A 75 25.95 44.76 -12.70
C PRO A 75 24.53 45.35 -12.71
N ILE A 76 23.54 44.55 -13.06
CA ILE A 76 22.14 44.95 -13.01
C ILE A 76 21.52 44.43 -11.70
N PRO A 77 20.99 45.30 -10.81
CA PRO A 77 20.22 44.83 -9.65
C PRO A 77 18.97 44.06 -10.11
N ILE A 78 18.78 42.86 -9.58
CA ILE A 78 17.67 41.96 -9.97
C ILE A 78 16.77 41.60 -8.79
N SER A 79 16.92 42.28 -7.66
CA SER A 79 16.09 42.10 -6.46
C SER A 79 15.79 43.45 -5.83
N ASN A 80 14.67 43.53 -5.12
CA ASN A 80 14.42 44.64 -4.21
C ASN A 80 15.38 44.62 -3.02
N GLU A 81 15.51 45.76 -2.33
CA GLU A 81 16.33 45.87 -1.11
C GLU A 81 15.81 44.89 -0.05
N THR A 82 16.56 43.80 0.20
CA THR A 82 16.20 42.78 1.19
C THR A 82 16.89 43.09 2.51
N PHE A 83 16.18 43.75 3.43
CA PHE A 83 16.68 44.10 4.75
C PHE A 83 16.78 42.86 5.65
N SER A 84 18.00 42.45 6.00
CA SER A 84 18.23 41.29 6.85
C SER A 84 19.61 41.34 7.52
N SER A 85 19.63 41.00 8.80
CA SER A 85 20.87 40.71 9.54
C SER A 85 21.19 39.22 9.61
N ALA A 86 20.38 38.36 8.97
CA ALA A 86 20.58 36.93 8.99
C ALA A 86 21.73 36.53 8.07
N LEU A 87 22.60 35.66 8.57
CA LEU A 87 23.73 35.11 7.82
C LEU A 87 23.32 34.08 6.76
N SER A 88 22.05 33.68 6.70
CA SER A 88 21.51 32.90 5.61
C SER A 88 20.05 33.26 5.38
N GLY A 89 19.57 33.05 4.15
CA GLY A 89 18.21 33.39 3.79
C GLY A 89 17.93 33.20 2.31
N THR A 90 16.78 33.69 1.89
CA THR A 90 16.31 33.65 0.51
C THR A 90 16.06 35.05 -0.03
N ILE A 91 16.22 35.25 -1.34
CA ILE A 91 15.95 36.51 -2.03
C ILE A 91 15.10 36.21 -3.26
N ASN A 92 13.97 36.90 -3.40
CA ASN A 92 13.21 36.88 -4.64
C ASN A 92 13.91 37.78 -5.67
N VAL A 93 14.24 37.21 -6.82
CA VAL A 93 14.89 37.92 -7.94
C VAL A 93 13.97 37.94 -9.15
N THR A 94 14.12 38.94 -10.01
CA THR A 94 13.44 39.02 -11.30
C THR A 94 14.43 39.43 -12.37
N ILE A 95 14.57 38.60 -13.41
CA ILE A 95 15.43 38.92 -14.54
C ILE A 95 14.75 40.04 -15.35
N PRO A 96 15.42 41.18 -15.62
CA PRO A 96 14.80 42.27 -16.35
C PRO A 96 14.30 41.82 -17.73
N ALA A 97 13.10 42.25 -18.12
CA ALA A 97 12.53 41.94 -19.43
C ALA A 97 13.40 42.42 -20.62
N SER A 98 14.22 43.45 -20.41
CA SER A 98 15.17 43.98 -21.40
C SER A 98 16.49 43.20 -21.49
N THR A 99 16.61 42.06 -20.81
CA THR A 99 17.86 41.27 -20.80
C THR A 99 18.08 40.60 -22.16
N THR A 100 19.27 40.76 -22.72
CA THR A 100 19.61 40.17 -24.03
C THR A 100 19.58 38.65 -23.98
N LEU A 101 18.74 38.04 -24.81
CA LEU A 101 18.68 36.58 -24.95
C LEU A 101 19.95 36.06 -25.63
N ASN A 102 20.56 35.03 -25.06
CA ASN A 102 21.71 34.34 -25.62
C ASN A 102 21.75 32.86 -25.18
N PRO A 103 21.49 31.90 -26.08
CA PRO A 103 21.47 30.46 -25.77
C PRO A 103 22.86 29.86 -25.46
N THR A 104 23.92 30.65 -25.54
CA THR A 104 25.32 30.28 -25.24
C THR A 104 25.93 31.18 -24.15
N SER A 105 25.11 31.92 -23.40
CA SER A 105 25.56 32.97 -22.48
C SER A 105 26.40 32.48 -21.31
N ALA A 106 27.18 33.40 -20.74
CA ALA A 106 27.94 33.22 -19.51
C ALA A 106 27.36 34.06 -18.36
N TYR A 107 26.05 34.35 -18.37
CA TYR A 107 25.42 35.12 -17.29
C TYR A 107 25.69 34.48 -15.92
N ARG A 108 25.89 35.33 -14.91
CA ARG A 108 26.15 34.97 -13.53
C ARG A 108 25.32 35.84 -12.59
N ILE A 109 24.98 35.28 -11.43
CA ILE A 109 24.32 35.98 -10.34
C ILE A 109 25.25 35.99 -9.13
N ARG A 110 25.35 37.15 -8.46
CA ARG A 110 26.02 37.30 -7.17
C ARG A 110 25.14 38.11 -6.21
N ILE A 111 25.45 38.08 -4.92
CA ILE A 111 24.80 38.90 -3.91
C ILE A 111 25.83 39.83 -3.27
N VAL A 112 25.42 41.08 -3.01
CA VAL A 112 26.21 42.07 -2.27
C VAL A 112 25.49 42.45 -0.97
N SER A 113 26.25 42.68 0.09
CA SER A 113 25.81 43.21 1.39
C SER A 113 26.13 44.70 1.46
N SER A 114 25.30 45.50 2.12
CA SER A 114 25.50 46.95 2.25
C SER A 114 26.24 47.35 3.53
N ASP A 115 26.12 46.58 4.62
CA ASP A 115 26.75 46.87 5.90
C ASP A 115 27.13 45.59 6.68
N PRO A 116 28.43 45.22 6.73
CA PRO A 116 29.52 45.80 5.96
C PRO A 116 29.33 45.54 4.46
N VAL A 117 29.98 46.37 3.64
CA VAL A 117 30.01 46.17 2.19
C VAL A 117 30.81 44.92 1.86
N VAL A 118 30.13 43.88 1.42
CA VAL A 118 30.74 42.59 1.03
C VAL A 118 30.22 42.20 -0.34
N ILE A 119 31.13 41.94 -1.28
CA ILE A 119 30.80 41.40 -2.60
C ILE A 119 30.93 39.89 -2.52
N GLY A 120 29.82 39.18 -2.69
CA GLY A 120 29.81 37.72 -2.71
C GLY A 120 30.45 37.11 -3.95
N THR A 121 30.86 35.86 -3.82
CA THR A 121 31.14 34.98 -4.97
C THR A 121 29.90 34.81 -5.84
N ASP A 122 30.09 34.69 -7.15
CA ASP A 122 28.99 34.34 -8.05
C ASP A 122 28.54 32.88 -7.89
N ASN A 123 27.45 32.52 -8.57
CA ASN A 123 26.81 31.21 -8.54
C ASN A 123 27.64 30.05 -9.15
N ALA A 124 28.92 30.27 -9.47
CA ALA A 124 29.92 29.29 -9.93
C ALA A 124 29.67 28.61 -11.29
N ALA A 125 28.43 28.46 -11.76
CA ALA A 125 28.08 27.97 -13.10
C ALA A 125 27.51 29.07 -14.02
N ASN A 126 27.72 28.93 -15.34
CA ASN A 126 27.09 29.82 -16.32
C ASN A 126 25.58 29.57 -16.35
N ILE A 127 24.81 30.64 -16.50
CA ILE A 127 23.36 30.62 -16.66
C ILE A 127 23.05 30.97 -18.12
N ILE A 128 22.07 30.26 -18.69
CA ILE A 128 21.51 30.54 -20.01
C ILE A 128 20.23 31.37 -19.84
N ILE A 129 20.16 32.49 -20.57
CA ILE A 129 18.92 33.28 -20.70
C ILE A 129 18.51 33.29 -22.17
N ASN A 130 17.53 32.48 -22.55
CA ASN A 130 17.17 32.23 -23.96
C ASN A 130 15.66 32.31 -24.28
N CYS A 131 14.84 32.62 -23.29
CA CYS A 131 13.39 32.76 -23.39
C CYS A 131 12.93 34.05 -22.71
N THR A 132 11.66 34.42 -22.89
CA THR A 132 11.02 35.54 -22.18
C THR A 132 9.69 35.05 -21.64
N THR A 133 9.48 35.19 -20.34
CA THR A 133 8.22 34.83 -19.69
C THR A 133 7.14 35.85 -20.02
N ASN A 134 6.02 35.37 -20.57
CA ASN A 134 4.82 36.15 -20.80
C ASN A 134 3.72 35.77 -19.81
N ASP A 135 2.75 36.66 -19.61
CA ASP A 135 1.58 36.42 -18.77
C ASP A 135 0.34 36.17 -19.65
N TYR A 136 -0.20 34.96 -19.60
CA TYR A 136 -1.42 34.55 -20.27
C TYR A 136 -2.60 34.63 -19.29
N TYR A 137 -3.66 35.32 -19.69
CA TYR A 137 -4.87 35.50 -18.89
C TYR A 137 -6.04 34.79 -19.55
N TRP A 138 -6.67 33.85 -18.86
CA TRP A 138 -7.90 33.22 -19.36
C TRP A 138 -9.07 34.18 -19.23
N VAL A 139 -9.90 34.32 -20.26
CA VAL A 139 -11.13 35.13 -20.27
C VAL A 139 -12.29 34.39 -20.93
N GLY A 140 -13.53 34.87 -20.80
CA GLY A 140 -14.66 34.36 -21.60
C GLY A 140 -15.41 33.16 -21.03
N GLY A 141 -15.07 32.67 -19.85
CA GLY A 141 -15.80 31.57 -19.19
C GLY A 141 -15.32 30.18 -19.61
N ALA A 142 -16.25 29.22 -19.72
CA ALA A 142 -15.95 27.85 -20.12
C ALA A 142 -15.34 27.77 -21.52
N GLY A 143 -14.42 26.82 -21.75
CA GLY A 143 -13.76 26.64 -23.04
C GLY A 143 -12.68 25.56 -23.03
N ASP A 144 -12.12 25.31 -24.21
CA ASP A 144 -11.03 24.35 -24.43
C ASP A 144 -9.67 25.07 -24.34
N TRP A 145 -8.68 24.44 -23.70
CA TRP A 145 -7.33 24.99 -23.52
C TRP A 145 -6.69 25.43 -24.85
N THR A 146 -7.00 24.74 -25.94
CA THR A 146 -6.53 25.06 -27.30
C THR A 146 -7.18 26.28 -27.95
N ASP A 147 -8.27 26.83 -27.40
CA ASP A 147 -8.97 27.98 -27.96
C ASP A 147 -8.27 29.30 -27.59
N PHE A 148 -7.00 29.40 -27.97
CA PHE A 148 -6.15 30.56 -27.69
C PHE A 148 -6.66 31.83 -28.35
N ASP A 149 -7.34 31.72 -29.50
CA ASP A 149 -7.87 32.86 -30.25
C ASP A 149 -8.99 33.59 -29.51
N ASN A 150 -9.66 32.94 -28.54
CA ASN A 150 -10.78 33.51 -27.80
C ASN A 150 -10.57 33.59 -26.28
N HIS A 151 -9.66 32.81 -25.71
CA HIS A 151 -9.53 32.70 -24.25
C HIS A 151 -8.19 33.19 -23.70
N TRP A 152 -7.06 33.06 -24.41
CA TRP A 152 -5.74 33.41 -23.89
C TRP A 152 -5.36 34.86 -24.18
N ALA A 153 -5.82 35.78 -23.33
CA ALA A 153 -5.57 37.21 -23.46
C ALA A 153 -4.19 37.64 -22.94
N THR A 154 -3.67 38.76 -23.45
CA THR A 154 -2.41 39.39 -23.01
C THR A 154 -2.56 40.23 -21.72
N GLY A 155 -3.71 40.16 -21.05
CA GLY A 155 -4.04 40.94 -19.87
C GLY A 155 -5.39 40.59 -19.28
N THR A 156 -5.60 40.94 -18.01
CA THR A 156 -6.85 40.71 -17.27
C THR A 156 -8.09 41.23 -18.01
N GLY A 157 -9.09 40.36 -18.22
CA GLY A 157 -10.32 40.70 -18.95
C GLY A 157 -10.11 41.23 -20.38
N GLY A 158 -8.93 40.99 -20.97
CA GLY A 158 -8.51 41.59 -22.22
C GLY A 158 -9.22 41.04 -23.47
N THR A 159 -9.12 41.78 -24.57
CA THR A 159 -9.66 41.39 -25.89
C THR A 159 -8.57 41.23 -26.94
N THR A 160 -7.30 41.17 -26.52
CA THR A 160 -6.14 40.90 -27.38
C THR A 160 -5.58 39.56 -26.97
N PHE A 161 -5.50 38.64 -27.93
CA PHE A 161 -5.22 37.23 -27.70
C PHE A 161 -3.86 36.81 -28.26
N TYR A 162 -3.24 35.83 -27.62
CA TYR A 162 -2.05 35.17 -28.14
C TYR A 162 -2.42 34.26 -29.32
N GLY A 163 -1.49 34.10 -30.28
CA GLY A 163 -1.67 33.19 -31.43
C GLY A 163 -1.25 31.74 -31.18
N GLN A 164 -1.14 31.35 -29.90
CA GLN A 164 -0.75 30.02 -29.46
C GLN A 164 -1.18 29.82 -28.00
N VAL A 165 -1.18 28.57 -27.54
CA VAL A 165 -1.35 28.23 -26.11
C VAL A 165 -0.08 28.56 -25.29
N PRO A 166 -0.17 28.72 -23.96
CA PRO A 166 0.99 28.90 -23.09
C PRO A 166 2.03 27.78 -23.24
N THR A 167 3.31 28.13 -23.15
CA THR A 167 4.43 27.16 -23.04
C THR A 167 4.91 27.01 -21.60
N ASP A 168 5.91 26.16 -21.37
CA ASP A 168 6.53 25.96 -20.05
C ASP A 168 7.31 27.18 -19.51
N ASP A 169 7.53 28.19 -20.35
CA ASP A 169 8.19 29.46 -20.00
C ASP A 169 7.19 30.56 -19.58
N ASP A 170 5.90 30.36 -19.87
CA ASP A 170 4.85 31.37 -19.72
C ASP A 170 4.05 31.20 -18.41
N ASN A 171 3.65 32.31 -17.79
CA ASN A 171 2.76 32.28 -16.62
C ASN A 171 1.30 32.21 -17.05
N ILE A 172 0.54 31.35 -16.38
CA ILE A 172 -0.89 31.18 -16.58
C ILE A 172 -1.64 31.85 -15.43
N ASN A 173 -2.57 32.74 -15.76
CA ASN A 173 -3.32 33.54 -14.79
C ASN A 173 -4.82 33.37 -15.02
N PHE A 174 -5.52 33.05 -13.94
CA PHE A 174 -6.96 33.04 -13.85
C PHE A 174 -7.40 34.07 -12.81
N ASP A 175 -8.25 35.00 -13.21
CA ASP A 175 -8.72 36.07 -12.36
C ASP A 175 -10.25 36.20 -12.32
N GLY A 176 -10.78 37.20 -11.62
CA GLY A 176 -12.22 37.43 -11.52
C GLY A 176 -12.95 37.61 -12.86
N ASN A 177 -12.24 37.83 -13.97
CA ASN A 177 -12.80 37.90 -15.32
C ASN A 177 -12.72 36.58 -16.09
N SER A 178 -12.04 35.55 -15.56
CA SER A 178 -11.86 34.27 -16.23
C SER A 178 -13.15 33.45 -16.29
N PHE A 179 -13.89 33.37 -15.18
CA PHE A 179 -15.10 32.54 -15.06
C PHE A 179 -16.24 33.27 -14.33
N PRO A 180 -16.75 34.40 -14.85
CA PRO A 180 -17.77 35.20 -14.17
C PRO A 180 -19.07 34.43 -13.89
N ASP A 181 -19.39 33.43 -14.73
CA ASP A 181 -20.57 32.57 -14.61
C ASP A 181 -20.22 31.12 -14.19
N GLY A 182 -18.98 30.88 -13.73
CA GLY A 182 -18.41 29.54 -13.56
C GLY A 182 -18.10 28.87 -14.90
N GLY A 183 -18.06 27.52 -14.92
CA GLY A 183 -17.84 26.74 -16.15
C GLY A 183 -16.64 25.80 -16.08
N ILE A 184 -16.44 25.02 -17.15
CA ILE A 184 -15.36 24.04 -17.24
C ILE A 184 -14.27 24.59 -18.15
N LEU A 185 -13.04 24.62 -17.65
CA LEU A 185 -11.82 24.68 -18.46
C LEU A 185 -11.42 23.26 -18.82
N ASN A 186 -11.56 22.91 -20.09
CA ASN A 186 -11.24 21.59 -20.60
C ASN A 186 -9.81 21.57 -21.15
N VAL A 187 -8.92 20.80 -20.51
CA VAL A 187 -7.57 20.55 -21.02
C VAL A 187 -7.65 19.49 -22.11
N ASP A 188 -7.74 19.94 -23.36
CA ASP A 188 -7.94 19.13 -24.56
C ASP A 188 -6.64 18.80 -25.32
N MET A 189 -5.50 19.21 -24.76
CA MET A 189 -4.13 18.85 -25.13
C MET A 189 -3.22 18.92 -23.89
N PRO A 190 -1.97 18.42 -23.90
CA PRO A 190 -1.04 18.65 -22.79
C PRO A 190 -0.84 20.15 -22.51
N ALA A 191 -1.19 20.59 -21.31
CA ALA A 191 -1.09 21.98 -20.88
C ALA A 191 0.25 22.21 -20.16
N ASN A 192 1.01 23.20 -20.60
CA ASN A 192 2.31 23.55 -20.02
C ASN A 192 2.27 24.98 -19.48
N GLY A 193 3.06 25.23 -18.44
CA GLY A 193 3.21 26.56 -17.86
C GLY A 193 4.45 26.68 -16.99
N ASN A 194 4.87 27.91 -16.75
CA ASN A 194 5.78 28.24 -15.67
C ASN A 194 5.01 28.28 -14.36
N ASN A 195 4.33 29.39 -14.07
CA ASN A 195 3.43 29.52 -12.91
C ASN A 195 1.97 29.28 -13.34
N MET A 196 1.13 28.80 -12.43
CA MET A 196 -0.33 28.84 -12.57
C MET A 196 -0.93 29.49 -11.34
N THR A 197 -1.64 30.60 -11.54
CA THR A 197 -2.22 31.40 -10.46
C THR A 197 -3.71 31.60 -10.70
N TRP A 198 -4.52 31.25 -9.70
CA TRP A 198 -5.95 31.54 -9.61
C TRP A 198 -6.16 32.55 -8.48
N THR A 199 -6.69 33.72 -8.80
CA THR A 199 -6.88 34.83 -7.86
C THR A 199 -8.23 35.48 -8.07
N ASP A 200 -9.00 35.75 -7.03
CA ASP A 200 -10.29 36.45 -7.14
C ASP A 200 -11.31 35.83 -8.12
N VAL A 201 -11.15 34.55 -8.47
CA VAL A 201 -12.14 33.80 -9.26
C VAL A 201 -13.39 33.54 -8.40
N SER A 202 -14.58 33.70 -8.99
CA SER A 202 -15.82 33.33 -8.31
C SER A 202 -15.90 31.82 -8.07
N THR A 203 -16.66 31.40 -7.06
CA THR A 203 -16.87 29.97 -6.78
C THR A 203 -17.57 29.25 -7.93
N GLY A 204 -17.11 28.05 -8.29
CA GLY A 204 -17.77 27.20 -9.29
C GLY A 204 -17.00 26.81 -10.56
N PRO A 205 -15.85 27.40 -10.96
CA PRO A 205 -15.14 26.92 -12.14
C PRO A 205 -14.55 25.54 -11.87
N GLN A 206 -14.46 24.73 -12.93
CA GLN A 206 -13.84 23.41 -12.90
C GLN A 206 -12.64 23.38 -13.85
N LEU A 207 -11.46 23.05 -13.32
CA LEU A 207 -10.31 22.63 -14.12
C LEU A 207 -10.43 21.13 -14.38
N TYR A 208 -10.66 20.76 -15.64
CA TYR A 208 -10.83 19.38 -16.07
C TYR A 208 -9.68 18.95 -16.98
N CYS A 209 -9.02 17.83 -16.64
CA CYS A 209 -7.95 17.24 -17.45
C CYS A 209 -8.11 15.71 -17.49
N PRO A 210 -8.50 15.14 -18.65
CA PRO A 210 -8.76 13.72 -18.79
C PRO A 210 -7.48 12.86 -18.77
N PRO A 211 -7.58 11.52 -18.59
CA PRO A 211 -6.41 10.64 -18.41
C PRO A 211 -5.41 10.58 -19.57
N ASN A 212 -5.79 11.03 -20.76
CA ASN A 212 -4.92 11.09 -21.94
C ASN A 212 -4.04 12.34 -22.02
N TYR A 213 -4.30 13.35 -21.17
CA TYR A 213 -3.53 14.58 -21.10
C TYR A 213 -2.97 14.80 -19.70
N ASN A 214 -2.13 15.83 -19.57
CA ASN A 214 -1.55 16.23 -18.31
C ASN A 214 -1.41 17.76 -18.24
N ILE A 215 -1.27 18.26 -17.03
CA ILE A 215 -0.84 19.63 -16.76
C ILE A 215 0.58 19.57 -16.21
N THR A 216 1.51 20.31 -16.81
CA THR A 216 2.92 20.38 -16.38
C THR A 216 3.29 21.82 -16.04
N LEU A 217 3.72 22.06 -14.80
CA LEU A 217 4.21 23.36 -14.33
C LEU A 217 5.66 23.32 -13.88
N ARG A 218 6.40 24.40 -14.09
CA ARG A 218 7.80 24.59 -13.66
C ARG A 218 8.00 25.55 -12.49
N GLY A 219 6.93 26.24 -12.09
CA GLY A 219 6.91 27.27 -11.07
C GLY A 219 5.73 27.09 -10.14
N ASN A 220 5.32 28.18 -9.49
CA ASN A 220 4.31 28.19 -8.45
C ASN A 220 2.96 27.69 -8.96
N LEU A 221 2.28 26.90 -8.14
CA LEU A 221 0.87 26.57 -8.29
C LEU A 221 0.10 27.24 -7.16
N ILE A 222 -0.75 28.21 -7.49
CA ILE A 222 -1.58 28.93 -6.53
C ILE A 222 -3.02 28.80 -6.97
N MET A 223 -3.81 28.04 -6.23
CA MET A 223 -5.25 27.90 -6.44
C MET A 223 -6.03 28.91 -5.59
N ALA A 224 -7.28 29.16 -5.98
CA ALA A 224 -8.26 29.90 -5.19
C ALA A 224 -9.34 28.94 -4.64
N ASP A 225 -10.00 29.36 -3.57
CA ASP A 225 -11.13 28.63 -2.99
C ASP A 225 -12.29 28.50 -4.01
N GLY A 226 -13.00 27.38 -3.98
CA GLY A 226 -14.16 27.12 -4.83
C GLY A 226 -13.84 26.73 -6.28
N VAL A 227 -12.58 26.52 -6.64
CA VAL A 227 -12.15 25.97 -7.93
C VAL A 227 -12.13 24.46 -7.87
N TYR A 228 -13.11 23.81 -8.51
CA TYR A 228 -13.18 22.36 -8.61
C TYR A 228 -12.08 21.82 -9.50
N ARG A 229 -11.42 20.75 -9.08
CA ARG A 229 -10.35 20.10 -9.85
C ARG A 229 -10.70 18.64 -10.11
N ASP A 230 -10.69 18.27 -11.37
CA ASP A 230 -10.82 16.91 -11.87
C ASP A 230 -9.66 16.70 -12.86
N VAL A 231 -8.48 16.41 -12.30
CA VAL A 231 -7.21 16.36 -13.03
C VAL A 231 -6.56 15.00 -12.78
N TYR A 232 -6.40 14.22 -13.84
CA TYR A 232 -5.85 12.88 -13.71
C TYR A 232 -4.32 12.89 -13.50
N TYR A 233 -3.58 13.69 -14.29
CA TYR A 233 -2.12 13.84 -14.17
C TYR A 233 -1.72 15.31 -13.99
N PHE A 234 -1.06 15.60 -12.87
CA PHE A 234 -0.45 16.90 -12.59
C PHE A 234 1.04 16.71 -12.30
N TYR A 235 1.89 17.33 -13.14
CA TYR A 235 3.34 17.29 -13.02
C TYR A 235 3.88 18.64 -12.59
N LEU A 236 4.63 18.66 -11.50
CA LEU A 236 5.37 19.80 -10.98
C LEU A 236 6.86 19.52 -11.18
N THR A 237 7.43 20.03 -12.28
CA THR A 237 8.78 19.69 -12.74
C THR A 237 9.67 20.91 -12.79
N SER A 238 10.67 21.00 -11.90
CA SER A 238 11.52 22.17 -11.84
C SER A 238 12.91 21.88 -11.28
N ASP A 239 13.87 22.70 -11.66
CA ASP A 239 15.20 22.84 -11.04
C ASP A 239 15.30 24.08 -10.13
N LYS A 240 14.21 24.85 -9.98
CA LYS A 240 14.12 26.03 -9.11
C LYS A 240 13.89 25.63 -7.66
N GLU A 241 14.30 26.49 -6.74
CA GLU A 241 14.16 26.27 -5.30
C GLU A 241 12.98 27.07 -4.71
N ASN A 242 12.40 26.55 -3.63
CA ASN A 242 11.35 27.18 -2.83
C ASN A 242 10.06 27.50 -3.61
N ILE A 243 9.69 26.64 -4.56
CA ILE A 243 8.47 26.82 -5.36
C ILE A 243 7.24 26.54 -4.51
N ILE A 244 6.24 27.41 -4.57
CA ILE A 244 5.06 27.34 -3.72
C ILE A 244 3.98 26.48 -4.39
N VAL A 245 3.40 25.58 -3.61
CA VAL A 245 2.15 24.88 -3.94
C VAL A 245 1.10 25.27 -2.93
N ASN A 246 0.03 25.91 -3.41
CA ASN A 246 -1.15 26.28 -2.64
C ASN A 246 -2.39 25.71 -3.34
N MET A 247 -3.10 24.79 -2.69
CA MET A 247 -4.29 24.11 -3.19
C MET A 247 -5.62 24.70 -2.69
N ALA A 248 -5.56 25.77 -1.90
CA ALA A 248 -6.67 26.50 -1.28
C ALA A 248 -7.60 25.60 -0.43
N ASP A 249 -8.92 25.71 -0.60
CA ASP A 249 -9.94 24.87 0.04
C ASP A 249 -9.84 23.35 -0.24
N ASN A 250 -8.79 22.91 -0.95
CA ASN A 250 -8.50 21.52 -1.23
C ASN A 250 -9.64 20.77 -1.95
N THR A 251 -10.55 21.48 -2.64
CA THR A 251 -11.65 20.88 -3.40
C THR A 251 -11.20 20.26 -4.74
N MET A 252 -10.33 19.26 -4.68
CA MET A 252 -10.28 18.26 -5.74
C MET A 252 -11.55 17.41 -5.62
N LYS A 253 -12.49 17.57 -6.56
CA LYS A 253 -13.61 16.63 -6.67
C LYS A 253 -13.14 15.44 -7.49
N LEU A 254 -12.41 14.57 -6.80
CA LEU A 254 -12.05 13.25 -7.30
C LEU A 254 -13.33 12.41 -7.29
N ASN A 255 -13.87 12.18 -8.49
CA ASN A 255 -15.05 11.38 -8.80
C ASN A 255 -15.25 10.19 -7.86
N SER A 256 -16.32 10.25 -7.08
CA SER A 256 -16.88 9.07 -6.43
C SER A 256 -17.32 8.07 -7.51
N ASN A 257 -16.49 7.06 -7.82
CA ASN A 257 -16.86 5.67 -8.18
C ASN A 257 -15.93 4.95 -9.19
N ILE A 258 -14.73 5.42 -9.50
CA ILE A 258 -13.77 4.61 -10.28
C ILE A 258 -12.39 4.78 -9.65
N TYR A 259 -11.95 3.80 -8.86
CA TYR A 259 -10.57 3.73 -8.34
C TYR A 259 -9.54 4.32 -9.32
N TRP A 260 -8.63 5.18 -8.82
CA TRP A 260 -7.47 5.85 -9.48
C TRP A 260 -7.59 7.34 -9.86
N ASP A 261 -8.09 8.20 -8.97
CA ASP A 261 -8.45 9.57 -9.34
C ASP A 261 -7.45 10.62 -8.79
N GLY A 262 -6.45 10.97 -9.60
CA GLY A 262 -5.57 12.15 -9.43
C GLY A 262 -4.15 11.87 -8.92
N ARG A 263 -3.16 12.01 -9.81
CA ARG A 263 -1.73 11.78 -9.51
C ARG A 263 -0.95 13.10 -9.55
N LEU A 264 -0.42 13.50 -8.39
CA LEU A 264 0.51 14.62 -8.29
C LEU A 264 1.95 14.10 -8.26
N THR A 265 2.76 14.53 -9.22
CA THR A 265 4.16 14.14 -9.31
C THR A 265 5.07 15.36 -9.27
N PHE A 266 5.99 15.36 -8.31
CA PHE A 266 7.09 16.30 -8.24
C PHE A 266 8.33 15.70 -8.90
N SER A 267 8.97 16.47 -9.78
CA SER A 267 10.17 16.07 -10.52
C SER A 267 11.16 17.22 -10.71
N GLY A 268 12.38 16.86 -11.14
CA GLY A 268 13.49 17.79 -11.29
C GLY A 268 14.33 17.91 -10.02
N SER A 269 15.40 18.69 -10.07
CA SER A 269 16.33 18.88 -8.95
C SER A 269 15.91 19.97 -7.97
N GLY A 270 14.77 20.61 -8.22
CA GLY A 270 14.28 21.73 -7.43
C GLY A 270 13.60 21.34 -6.12
N SER A 271 13.11 22.36 -5.40
CA SER A 271 12.37 22.18 -4.16
C SER A 271 11.01 22.87 -4.18
N TRP A 272 10.06 22.20 -3.54
CA TRP A 272 8.66 22.58 -3.46
C TRP A 272 8.26 22.73 -2.00
N ILE A 273 7.43 23.73 -1.72
CA ILE A 273 6.96 24.08 -0.39
C ILE A 273 5.43 24.15 -0.43
N LEU A 274 4.78 23.37 0.45
CA LEU A 274 3.34 23.52 0.66
C LEU A 274 3.06 24.81 1.42
N ALA A 275 2.07 25.56 0.94
CA ALA A 275 1.54 26.75 1.60
C ALA A 275 0.19 26.49 2.28
N ASP A 276 -0.39 25.31 2.10
CA ASP A 276 -1.64 24.84 2.67
C ASP A 276 -1.70 23.30 2.69
N SER A 277 -2.86 22.75 3.04
CA SER A 277 -3.07 21.29 3.07
C SER A 277 -3.04 20.70 1.65
N LEU A 278 -2.76 19.41 1.53
CA LEU A 278 -2.78 18.72 0.24
C LEU A 278 -3.66 17.47 0.32
N HIS A 279 -4.70 17.39 -0.51
CA HIS A 279 -5.53 16.20 -0.66
C HIS A 279 -5.42 15.65 -2.09
N VAL A 280 -4.82 14.46 -2.28
CA VAL A 280 -4.63 13.80 -3.59
C VAL A 280 -4.82 12.28 -3.46
N ASP A 281 -5.07 11.54 -4.53
CA ASP A 281 -5.06 10.07 -4.45
C ASP A 281 -3.63 9.55 -4.23
N TYR A 282 -2.73 9.99 -5.11
CA TYR A 282 -1.38 9.47 -5.19
C TYR A 282 -0.36 10.61 -5.30
N LEU A 283 0.70 10.51 -4.50
CA LEU A 283 1.80 11.48 -4.47
C LEU A 283 3.12 10.79 -4.83
N ARG A 284 3.82 11.32 -5.83
CA ARG A 284 5.17 10.87 -6.21
C ARG A 284 6.19 11.99 -6.10
N LEU A 285 7.30 11.68 -5.45
CA LEU A 285 8.53 12.48 -5.49
C LEU A 285 9.57 11.75 -6.31
N SER A 286 10.11 12.38 -7.36
CA SER A 286 11.20 11.82 -8.15
C SER A 286 12.55 12.02 -7.45
N SER A 287 13.58 11.31 -7.93
CA SER A 287 14.93 11.46 -7.41
C SER A 287 15.44 12.90 -7.51
N ASN A 288 16.17 13.33 -6.49
CA ASN A 288 16.72 14.69 -6.32
C ASN A 288 15.69 15.81 -6.15
N THR A 289 14.39 15.51 -6.11
CA THR A 289 13.36 16.51 -5.80
C THR A 289 13.18 16.62 -4.30
N THR A 290 12.95 17.85 -3.80
CA THR A 290 12.61 18.09 -2.39
C THR A 290 11.18 18.59 -2.25
N LEU A 291 10.41 18.02 -1.33
CA LEU A 291 9.10 18.53 -0.92
C LEU A 291 9.11 18.81 0.58
N THR A 292 8.74 20.04 0.95
CA THR A 292 8.62 20.48 2.34
C THR A 292 7.18 20.84 2.66
N THR A 293 6.62 20.13 3.63
CA THR A 293 5.19 20.24 3.97
C THR A 293 4.84 21.42 4.86
N LYS A 294 5.83 22.06 5.51
CA LYS A 294 5.62 23.23 6.41
C LYS A 294 4.59 23.01 7.53
N SER A 295 4.39 21.76 7.98
CA SER A 295 3.37 21.36 8.98
C SER A 295 1.93 21.34 8.46
N TYR A 296 1.72 21.46 7.15
CA TYR A 296 0.41 21.28 6.55
C TYR A 296 0.08 19.79 6.34
N PRO A 297 -1.16 19.37 6.63
CA PRO A 297 -1.54 17.99 6.49
C PRO A 297 -1.55 17.54 5.02
N ILE A 298 -1.22 16.27 4.81
CA ILE A 298 -1.34 15.60 3.52
C ILE A 298 -2.27 14.41 3.70
N ASP A 299 -3.36 14.41 2.95
CA ASP A 299 -4.31 13.30 2.92
C ASP A 299 -4.24 12.60 1.57
N LEU A 300 -3.69 11.39 1.56
CA LEU A 300 -3.57 10.51 0.41
C LEU A 300 -4.65 9.44 0.45
N LEU A 301 -5.36 9.22 -0.67
CA LEU A 301 -6.29 8.10 -0.77
C LEU A 301 -5.57 6.76 -0.97
N SER A 302 -4.33 6.76 -1.48
CA SER A 302 -3.56 5.54 -1.70
C SER A 302 -2.08 5.65 -1.25
N THR A 303 -1.16 5.94 -2.17
CA THR A 303 0.28 5.70 -1.96
C THR A 303 1.12 6.99 -1.99
N LEU A 304 2.10 7.07 -1.08
CA LEU A 304 3.26 7.95 -1.21
C LEU A 304 4.43 7.18 -1.84
N ASN A 305 4.94 7.67 -2.97
CA ASN A 305 6.13 7.14 -3.64
C ASN A 305 7.27 8.15 -3.56
N ASN A 306 8.14 8.02 -2.56
CA ASN A 306 9.22 8.97 -2.32
C ASN A 306 10.59 8.44 -2.78
N TYR A 307 11.05 8.94 -3.93
CA TYR A 307 12.41 8.72 -4.45
C TYR A 307 13.36 9.90 -4.16
N GLY A 308 12.85 10.98 -3.56
CA GLY A 308 13.56 12.23 -3.29
C GLY A 308 13.71 12.51 -1.79
N THR A 309 13.66 13.79 -1.44
CA THR A 309 13.69 14.27 -0.05
C THR A 309 12.31 14.76 0.36
N PHE A 310 11.70 14.08 1.34
CA PHE A 310 10.41 14.46 1.90
C PHE A 310 10.60 15.01 3.32
N ASN A 311 10.37 16.31 3.51
CA ASN A 311 10.46 16.99 4.80
C ASN A 311 9.07 17.14 5.40
N ALA A 312 8.75 16.26 6.34
CA ALA A 312 7.42 16.12 6.92
C ALA A 312 7.12 17.15 8.02
N GLY A 313 8.13 17.82 8.61
CA GLY A 313 7.91 18.82 9.65
C GLY A 313 7.04 18.28 10.80
N ASN A 314 6.00 19.02 11.17
CA ASN A 314 5.00 18.61 12.17
C ASN A 314 3.68 18.14 11.53
N SER A 315 3.70 17.75 10.25
CA SER A 315 2.49 17.46 9.48
C SER A 315 1.84 16.14 9.91
N ASN A 316 0.53 16.05 9.72
CA ASN A 316 -0.19 14.77 9.71
C ASN A 316 -0.24 14.26 8.26
N ILE A 317 0.24 13.06 8.03
CA ILE A 317 0.23 12.40 6.72
C ILE A 317 -0.67 11.18 6.81
N THR A 318 -1.85 11.25 6.19
CA THR A 318 -2.79 10.13 6.10
C THR A 318 -2.60 9.41 4.77
N LEU A 319 -2.47 8.09 4.77
CA LEU A 319 -2.21 7.30 3.56
C LEU A 319 -2.52 5.81 3.76
N GLN A 320 -2.46 5.02 2.69
CA GLN A 320 -2.59 3.55 2.77
C GLN A 320 -1.24 2.84 2.75
N ARG A 321 -0.26 3.38 2.02
CA ARG A 321 1.03 2.72 1.77
C ARG A 321 2.15 3.71 1.48
N ILE A 322 3.38 3.33 1.84
CA ILE A 322 4.60 3.98 1.32
C ILE A 322 5.47 2.95 0.64
N SER A 323 5.60 3.00 -0.69
CA SER A 323 6.37 1.96 -1.40
C SER A 323 7.88 2.22 -1.41
N GLN A 324 8.30 3.48 -1.31
CA GLN A 324 9.71 3.89 -1.27
C GLN A 324 9.88 5.14 -0.40
N ASN A 325 11.00 5.19 0.33
CA ASN A 325 11.41 6.30 1.18
C ASN A 325 12.91 6.52 1.07
N SER A 326 13.38 7.13 -0.03
CA SER A 326 14.81 7.40 -0.20
C SER A 326 15.37 8.26 0.92
N ILE A 327 14.82 9.47 1.11
CA ILE A 327 15.13 10.33 2.24
C ILE A 327 13.81 10.84 2.83
N LEU A 328 13.50 10.36 4.03
CA LEU A 328 12.36 10.80 4.82
C LEU A 328 12.88 11.53 6.07
N ASN A 329 12.63 12.84 6.13
CA ASN A 329 12.87 13.63 7.32
C ASN A 329 11.53 13.77 8.06
N ALA A 330 11.25 12.81 8.94
CA ALA A 330 9.97 12.75 9.64
C ALA A 330 9.79 13.86 10.70
N GLU A 331 10.86 14.42 11.26
CA GLU A 331 10.80 15.47 12.28
C GLU A 331 9.81 15.16 13.42
N ASN A 332 8.71 15.91 13.62
CA ASN A 332 7.67 15.59 14.61
C ASN A 332 6.34 15.17 13.96
N SER A 333 6.38 14.71 12.70
CA SER A 333 5.19 14.32 11.95
C SER A 333 4.49 13.09 12.53
N THR A 334 3.22 12.94 12.15
CA THR A 334 2.42 11.74 12.41
C THR A 334 2.00 11.11 11.08
N PHE A 335 2.39 9.85 10.86
CA PHE A 335 1.91 9.05 9.74
C PHE A 335 0.73 8.18 10.19
N ILE A 336 -0.40 8.30 9.51
CA ILE A 336 -1.66 7.59 9.82
C ILE A 336 -1.99 6.68 8.66
N PHE A 337 -1.85 5.37 8.86
CA PHE A 337 -2.16 4.36 7.88
C PHE A 337 -3.60 3.89 8.06
N ASN A 338 -4.52 4.46 7.28
CA ASN A 338 -5.95 4.39 7.57
C ASN A 338 -6.65 3.14 6.99
N LYS A 339 -6.12 2.57 5.91
CA LYS A 339 -6.61 1.35 5.25
C LYS A 339 -5.49 0.68 4.46
N GLY A 340 -5.42 -0.65 4.45
CA GLY A 340 -4.74 -1.38 3.39
C GLY A 340 -4.03 -2.67 3.83
N ASP A 341 -3.66 -3.46 2.83
CA ASP A 341 -2.56 -4.42 2.87
C ASP A 341 -1.29 -3.62 2.54
N GLY A 342 -0.80 -2.90 3.55
CA GLY A 342 0.15 -1.80 3.39
C GLY A 342 1.59 -2.22 3.69
N TRP A 343 2.45 -2.12 2.70
CA TRP A 343 3.90 -2.16 2.94
C TRP A 343 4.40 -0.79 3.41
N ILE A 344 5.06 -0.72 4.57
CA ILE A 344 5.86 0.45 4.97
C ILE A 344 7.30 0.16 4.53
N GLY A 345 7.61 0.50 3.28
CA GLY A 345 8.88 0.12 2.65
C GLY A 345 10.11 0.89 3.16
N GLY A 346 11.23 0.18 3.19
CA GLY A 346 12.59 0.70 3.44
C GLY A 346 12.95 0.90 4.92
N THR A 347 14.23 1.20 5.18
CA THR A 347 14.75 1.57 6.52
C THR A 347 14.40 3.03 6.84
N GLY A 348 13.13 3.29 7.17
CA GLY A 348 12.65 4.64 7.55
C GLY A 348 12.78 4.93 9.05
N VAL A 349 13.05 6.20 9.38
CA VAL A 349 12.97 6.74 10.75
C VAL A 349 11.74 7.64 10.85
N TYR A 350 10.84 7.30 11.77
CA TYR A 350 9.56 7.99 11.96
C TYR A 350 9.43 8.52 13.38
N ASN A 351 8.74 9.65 13.53
CA ASN A 351 8.37 10.15 14.85
C ASN A 351 7.14 9.40 15.38
N LYS A 352 5.99 9.53 14.72
CA LYS A 352 4.77 8.82 15.13
C LYS A 352 4.15 8.06 13.98
N VAL A 353 3.79 6.80 14.22
CA VAL A 353 3.05 5.95 13.28
C VAL A 353 1.80 5.40 13.97
N ILE A 354 0.64 5.58 13.32
CA ILE A 354 -0.64 5.03 13.75
C ILE A 354 -1.13 4.09 12.64
N LEU A 355 -1.35 2.82 12.96
CA LEU A 355 -1.95 1.85 12.06
C LEU A 355 -3.42 1.68 12.46
N GLU A 356 -4.36 2.01 11.58
CA GLU A 356 -5.79 2.04 11.93
C GLU A 356 -6.55 0.76 11.58
N ALA A 357 -6.32 0.19 10.40
CA ALA A 357 -7.01 -1.02 9.95
C ALA A 357 -6.27 -1.71 8.81
N GLY A 358 -6.25 -3.05 8.84
CA GLY A 358 -5.66 -3.89 7.80
C GLY A 358 -4.40 -4.62 8.26
N GLN A 359 -3.63 -5.07 7.28
CA GLN A 359 -2.35 -5.74 7.47
C GLN A 359 -1.21 -4.80 7.08
N PHE A 360 -0.17 -4.71 7.91
CA PHE A 360 0.99 -3.86 7.64
C PHE A 360 2.30 -4.61 7.81
N ASP A 361 3.16 -4.47 6.81
CA ASP A 361 4.47 -5.10 6.81
C ASP A 361 5.55 -4.05 7.08
N LEU A 362 6.31 -4.22 8.17
CA LEU A 362 7.38 -3.31 8.59
C LEU A 362 8.72 -4.05 8.58
N TYR A 363 9.73 -3.42 7.97
CA TYR A 363 11.05 -4.02 7.75
C TYR A 363 12.14 -3.03 8.15
N ASN A 364 12.83 -3.28 9.27
CA ASN A 364 13.98 -2.48 9.70
C ASN A 364 13.68 -0.98 9.89
N ASN A 365 12.47 -0.65 10.36
CA ASN A 365 12.07 0.72 10.68
C ASN A 365 12.46 1.09 12.11
N THR A 366 12.76 2.37 12.33
CA THR A 366 12.86 2.97 13.65
C THR A 366 11.72 3.95 13.84
N ILE A 367 10.90 3.77 14.86
CA ILE A 367 9.71 4.58 15.12
C ILE A 367 9.78 5.08 16.55
N ASP A 368 9.59 6.37 16.81
CA ASP A 368 9.58 6.85 18.19
C ASP A 368 8.32 6.40 18.94
N ASP A 369 7.15 6.67 18.35
CA ASP A 369 5.84 6.37 18.93
C ASP A 369 5.00 5.54 17.95
N LEU A 370 4.81 4.24 18.24
CA LEU A 370 4.07 3.31 17.39
C LEU A 370 2.76 2.89 18.07
N LYS A 371 1.64 3.13 17.39
CA LYS A 371 0.30 2.80 17.85
C LYS A 371 -0.44 1.87 16.88
N LEU A 372 -0.89 0.73 17.36
CA LEU A 372 -1.71 -0.23 16.64
C LEU A 372 -3.16 -0.16 17.12
N MET A 373 -4.11 0.13 16.22
CA MET A 373 -5.55 0.08 16.54
C MET A 373 -6.08 -1.36 16.65
N PRO A 374 -7.21 -1.58 17.35
CA PRO A 374 -7.83 -2.91 17.45
C PRO A 374 -8.10 -3.55 16.08
N GLY A 375 -7.68 -4.82 15.93
CA GLY A 375 -7.87 -5.61 14.70
C GLY A 375 -6.77 -5.44 13.65
N VAL A 376 -5.76 -4.60 13.90
CA VAL A 376 -4.58 -4.50 13.04
C VAL A 376 -3.77 -5.80 13.08
N LYS A 377 -3.25 -6.19 11.92
CA LYS A 377 -2.22 -7.22 11.78
C LYS A 377 -0.89 -6.57 11.42
N LEU A 378 0.10 -6.69 12.28
CA LEU A 378 1.47 -6.24 12.06
C LEU A 378 2.33 -7.44 11.70
N GLU A 379 2.93 -7.42 10.52
CA GLU A 379 3.95 -8.39 10.11
C GLU A 379 5.35 -7.74 10.14
N ILE A 380 6.29 -8.41 10.79
CA ILE A 380 7.68 -8.00 10.87
C ILE A 380 8.50 -8.85 9.91
N GLY A 381 9.33 -8.21 9.10
CA GLY A 381 10.22 -8.90 8.18
C GLY A 381 11.07 -10.00 8.83
N ASP A 382 11.26 -11.10 8.13
CA ASP A 382 12.14 -12.19 8.58
C ASP A 382 13.58 -11.67 8.78
N GLY A 383 14.17 -11.97 9.95
CA GLY A 383 15.48 -11.46 10.36
C GLY A 383 15.58 -9.94 10.47
N SER A 384 14.48 -9.20 10.33
CA SER A 384 14.43 -7.75 10.44
C SER A 384 14.09 -7.31 11.87
N THR A 385 14.56 -6.12 12.23
CA THR A 385 14.30 -5.50 13.54
C THR A 385 13.44 -4.26 13.38
N LEU A 386 12.21 -4.31 13.88
CA LEU A 386 11.40 -3.11 14.11
C LEU A 386 11.80 -2.50 15.45
N THR A 387 12.38 -1.29 15.42
CA THR A 387 12.81 -0.58 16.64
C THR A 387 11.79 0.48 17.04
N VAL A 388 11.34 0.45 18.30
CA VAL A 388 10.49 1.49 18.90
C VAL A 388 11.24 2.19 20.03
N THR A 389 11.39 3.52 19.97
CA THR A 389 12.30 4.25 20.90
C THR A 389 11.63 4.94 22.08
N SER A 390 10.33 5.27 22.00
CA SER A 390 9.61 5.98 23.08
C SER A 390 8.38 5.21 23.59
N ASN A 391 7.34 5.02 22.77
CA ASN A 391 6.11 4.34 23.18
C ASN A 391 5.67 3.29 22.16
N PHE A 392 5.32 2.11 22.64
CA PHE A 392 4.65 1.08 21.86
C PHE A 392 3.27 0.78 22.46
N GLU A 393 2.20 1.16 21.77
CA GLU A 393 0.81 0.92 22.18
C GLU A 393 0.13 -0.06 21.22
N ALA A 394 -0.29 -1.21 21.74
CA ALA A 394 -1.08 -2.21 21.01
C ALA A 394 -2.20 -2.72 21.92
N LEU A 395 -3.29 -1.96 21.98
CA LEU A 395 -4.46 -2.25 22.81
C LEU A 395 -5.60 -2.79 21.95
N GLY A 396 -5.64 -4.11 21.80
CA GLY A 396 -6.76 -4.78 21.15
C GLY A 396 -8.02 -4.82 22.02
N SER A 397 -9.04 -5.49 21.49
CA SER A 397 -10.24 -5.90 22.23
C SER A 397 -10.44 -7.41 22.10
N ARG A 398 -11.40 -7.98 22.83
CA ARG A 398 -11.69 -9.42 22.71
C ARG A 398 -12.14 -9.75 21.29
N ALA A 399 -13.01 -8.93 20.71
CA ALA A 399 -13.52 -9.10 19.35
C ALA A 399 -12.48 -8.77 18.25
N LYS A 400 -11.65 -7.75 18.48
CA LYS A 400 -10.66 -7.24 17.53
C LYS A 400 -9.27 -7.28 18.15
N MET A 401 -8.72 -8.48 18.31
CA MET A 401 -7.35 -8.68 18.77
C MET A 401 -6.35 -8.15 17.73
N ILE A 402 -5.20 -7.70 18.19
CA ILE A 402 -4.10 -7.24 17.33
C ILE A 402 -3.17 -8.42 17.07
N ALA A 403 -2.92 -8.75 15.82
CA ALA A 403 -1.97 -9.79 15.47
C ALA A 403 -0.58 -9.20 15.26
N ILE A 404 0.46 -9.79 15.85
CA ILE A 404 1.86 -9.46 15.58
C ILE A 404 2.58 -10.74 15.23
N GLN A 405 3.16 -10.80 14.03
CA GLN A 405 3.84 -12.01 13.55
C GLN A 405 5.02 -11.73 12.62
N SER A 406 5.81 -12.74 12.34
CA SER A 406 6.76 -12.72 11.22
C SER A 406 6.05 -12.90 9.88
N VAL A 407 6.61 -12.32 8.81
CA VAL A 407 6.22 -12.63 7.42
C VAL A 407 6.61 -14.05 6.99
N SER A 408 7.58 -14.68 7.68
CA SER A 408 8.08 -16.03 7.38
C SER A 408 7.73 -16.99 8.51
N SER A 409 6.92 -18.00 8.22
CA SER A 409 6.57 -19.02 9.22
C SER A 409 7.81 -19.78 9.71
N GLY A 410 7.92 -19.96 11.03
CA GLY A 410 9.01 -20.66 11.70
C GLY A 410 10.26 -19.82 11.96
N SER A 411 10.31 -18.58 11.48
CA SER A 411 11.40 -17.64 11.75
C SER A 411 10.86 -16.38 12.42
N ALA A 412 11.41 -15.99 13.56
CA ALA A 412 10.85 -14.92 14.36
C ALA A 412 11.25 -13.52 13.84
N GLY A 413 10.27 -12.63 13.69
CA GLY A 413 10.49 -11.19 13.52
C GLY A 413 10.87 -10.53 14.84
N ILE A 414 11.74 -9.51 14.82
CA ILE A 414 12.26 -8.87 16.03
C ILE A 414 11.57 -7.52 16.26
N LEU A 415 10.92 -7.37 17.41
CA LEU A 415 10.45 -6.09 17.95
C LEU A 415 11.42 -5.63 19.04
N ASP A 416 12.22 -4.61 18.76
CA ASP A 416 13.16 -4.02 19.72
C ASP A 416 12.59 -2.75 20.32
N LEU A 417 12.23 -2.82 21.60
CA LEU A 417 11.65 -1.75 22.37
C LEU A 417 12.70 -0.94 23.13
N GLY A 418 13.96 -1.39 23.25
CA GLY A 418 14.97 -0.68 24.03
C GLY A 418 14.48 -0.25 25.43
N SER A 419 14.46 1.05 25.72
CA SER A 419 13.91 1.64 26.95
C SER A 419 12.46 2.15 26.85
N SER A 420 11.77 1.87 25.73
CA SER A 420 10.39 2.33 25.50
C SER A 420 9.39 1.70 26.46
N VAL A 421 8.26 2.40 26.63
CA VAL A 421 7.12 1.89 27.41
C VAL A 421 6.22 1.06 26.48
N ALA A 422 6.00 -0.20 26.85
CA ALA A 422 5.08 -1.10 26.15
C ALA A 422 3.72 -1.14 26.87
N LEU A 423 2.66 -0.71 26.18
CA LEU A 423 1.28 -0.83 26.63
C LEU A 423 0.52 -1.77 25.69
N VAL A 424 0.39 -3.03 26.11
CA VAL A 424 -0.11 -4.11 25.24
C VAL A 424 -1.18 -4.96 25.91
N ASN A 425 -2.23 -5.32 25.17
CA ASN A 425 -3.31 -6.19 25.64
C ASN A 425 -4.08 -6.77 24.44
N PHE A 426 -4.67 -7.96 24.59
CA PHE A 426 -5.46 -8.61 23.52
C PHE A 426 -4.69 -8.80 22.22
N LEU A 427 -3.53 -9.46 22.31
CA LEU A 427 -2.68 -9.78 21.17
C LEU A 427 -2.83 -11.23 20.71
N ILE A 428 -2.60 -11.47 19.42
CA ILE A 428 -2.28 -12.79 18.86
C ILE A 428 -0.81 -12.74 18.44
N LEU A 429 0.04 -13.55 19.05
CA LEU A 429 1.48 -13.57 18.82
C LEU A 429 1.92 -14.87 18.15
N HIS A 430 2.69 -14.79 17.07
CA HIS A 430 3.26 -15.94 16.38
C HIS A 430 4.61 -15.59 15.76
N ASP A 431 5.64 -16.43 15.94
CA ASP A 431 6.96 -16.16 15.34
C ASP A 431 7.48 -14.74 15.67
N THR A 432 7.50 -14.36 16.96
CA THR A 432 7.98 -13.03 17.37
C THR A 432 9.02 -13.10 18.49
N THR A 433 10.02 -12.23 18.43
CA THR A 433 10.96 -11.97 19.53
C THR A 433 10.80 -10.52 19.97
N VAL A 434 10.56 -10.28 21.25
CA VAL A 434 10.58 -8.93 21.82
C VAL A 434 11.85 -8.68 22.63
N ASN A 435 12.54 -7.58 22.38
CA ASN A 435 13.69 -7.14 23.17
C ASN A 435 13.30 -5.86 23.91
N ALA A 436 13.53 -5.79 25.22
CA ALA A 436 13.24 -4.61 26.02
C ALA A 436 14.20 -4.53 27.22
N SER A 437 14.37 -3.35 27.80
CA SER A 437 15.19 -3.16 29.01
C SER A 437 14.55 -3.80 30.25
N SER A 438 13.21 -3.85 30.30
CA SER A 438 12.44 -4.59 31.30
C SER A 438 11.78 -5.82 30.67
N MET A 439 12.49 -6.94 30.69
CA MET A 439 11.98 -8.23 30.20
C MET A 439 11.50 -9.12 31.35
N PRO A 440 10.51 -9.99 31.12
CA PRO A 440 9.74 -10.14 29.88
C PRO A 440 8.68 -9.03 29.69
N VAL A 441 8.26 -8.79 28.44
CA VAL A 441 7.12 -7.89 28.14
C VAL A 441 5.81 -8.65 28.37
N PHE A 442 4.90 -8.09 29.16
CA PHE A 442 3.66 -8.76 29.56
C PHE A 442 2.51 -8.48 28.58
N ALA A 443 2.20 -9.45 27.73
CA ALA A 443 1.02 -9.42 26.86
C ALA A 443 -0.16 -10.10 27.57
N SER A 444 -1.02 -9.32 28.22
CA SER A 444 -2.20 -9.83 28.95
C SER A 444 -3.36 -10.15 28.00
N ASN A 445 -4.26 -11.03 28.42
CA ASN A 445 -5.44 -11.49 27.65
C ASN A 445 -5.12 -11.82 26.19
N SER A 446 -4.00 -12.50 25.96
CA SER A 446 -3.43 -12.71 24.64
C SER A 446 -3.36 -14.20 24.28
N ILE A 447 -3.20 -14.49 23.00
CA ILE A 447 -3.10 -15.84 22.42
C ILE A 447 -1.66 -16.09 21.97
N ASN A 448 -1.11 -17.24 22.37
CA ASN A 448 0.21 -17.71 21.94
C ASN A 448 0.05 -18.75 20.82
N ASN A 449 0.33 -18.35 19.58
CA ASN A 449 0.30 -19.25 18.42
C ASN A 449 1.65 -19.94 18.16
N GLY A 450 2.65 -19.79 19.04
CA GLY A 450 3.93 -20.51 18.97
C GLY A 450 5.12 -19.66 18.52
N ASN A 451 6.32 -20.18 18.81
CA ASN A 451 7.62 -19.57 18.49
C ASN A 451 7.79 -18.10 18.93
N ASN A 452 7.24 -17.77 20.11
CA ASN A 452 7.38 -16.45 20.71
C ASN A 452 8.48 -16.45 21.78
N THR A 453 9.42 -15.50 21.69
CA THR A 453 10.56 -15.38 22.60
C THR A 453 10.46 -14.08 23.40
N ASN A 454 10.78 -14.12 24.70
CA ASN A 454 10.80 -13.00 25.65
C ASN A 454 9.48 -12.29 25.95
N TRP A 455 8.38 -12.79 25.40
CA TRP A 455 7.03 -12.45 25.82
C TRP A 455 6.63 -13.24 27.07
N ASN A 456 5.98 -12.57 28.02
CA ASN A 456 5.17 -13.24 29.03
C ASN A 456 3.69 -13.11 28.63
N ILE A 457 3.16 -14.17 28.04
CA ILE A 457 1.82 -14.18 27.46
C ILE A 457 0.83 -14.64 28.53
N GLY A 458 0.10 -13.68 29.09
CA GLY A 458 -1.05 -13.95 29.95
C GLY A 458 -2.21 -14.42 29.10
N GLY A 459 -2.53 -15.72 29.17
CA GLY A 459 -3.62 -16.31 28.39
C GLY A 459 -4.96 -15.62 28.63
N ILE A 460 -5.78 -15.56 27.58
CA ILE A 460 -7.16 -15.08 27.67
C ILE A 460 -8.10 -16.19 28.15
N ALA A 461 -9.00 -15.87 29.07
CA ALA A 461 -10.05 -16.79 29.48
C ALA A 461 -11.10 -16.97 28.36
N SER A 462 -11.41 -18.21 28.03
CA SER A 462 -12.53 -18.56 27.15
C SER A 462 -13.86 -18.29 27.85
N LEU A 463 -14.80 -17.65 27.14
CA LEU A 463 -16.14 -17.38 27.63
C LEU A 463 -17.19 -18.00 26.69
N PRO A 464 -18.34 -18.43 27.22
CA PRO A 464 -19.46 -18.89 26.40
C PRO A 464 -20.31 -17.71 25.94
N TYR A 465 -20.57 -17.62 24.64
CA TYR A 465 -21.45 -16.64 24.02
C TYR A 465 -22.69 -17.36 23.50
N TYR A 466 -23.87 -16.84 23.80
CA TYR A 466 -25.15 -17.41 23.35
C TYR A 466 -25.88 -16.40 22.49
N TRP A 467 -26.19 -16.77 21.25
CA TRP A 467 -26.99 -15.90 20.39
C TRP A 467 -28.45 -15.86 20.85
N ILE A 468 -29.09 -14.69 20.83
CA ILE A 468 -30.50 -14.50 21.20
C ILE A 468 -31.23 -13.58 20.20
N ASP A 469 -32.56 -13.54 20.30
CA ASP A 469 -33.44 -12.59 19.59
C ASP A 469 -33.48 -12.71 18.06
N GLY A 470 -33.14 -13.87 17.50
CA GLY A 470 -33.38 -14.18 16.09
C GLY A 470 -32.41 -13.46 15.13
N SER A 471 -32.92 -12.58 14.26
CA SER A 471 -32.08 -11.95 13.23
C SER A 471 -31.28 -10.78 13.78
N GLY A 472 -30.03 -10.62 13.33
CA GLY A 472 -29.15 -9.53 13.76
C GLY A 472 -27.79 -9.55 13.10
N ASN A 473 -26.97 -8.55 13.42
CA ASN A 473 -25.57 -8.49 12.97
C ASN A 473 -24.65 -9.10 14.02
N TRP A 474 -23.61 -9.81 13.59
CA TRP A 474 -22.63 -10.43 14.48
C TRP A 474 -21.97 -9.41 15.42
N SER A 475 -21.74 -8.19 14.94
CA SER A 475 -21.13 -7.10 15.70
C SER A 475 -22.00 -6.57 16.85
N ASP A 476 -23.32 -6.81 16.81
CA ASP A 476 -24.27 -6.29 17.79
C ASP A 476 -24.18 -7.08 19.11
N ALA A 477 -23.48 -6.50 20.10
CA ALA A 477 -23.31 -7.09 21.43
C ALA A 477 -24.65 -7.45 22.12
N ILE A 478 -25.75 -6.81 21.72
CA ILE A 478 -27.09 -7.07 22.25
C ILE A 478 -27.65 -8.45 21.89
N HIS A 479 -27.13 -9.11 20.85
CA HIS A 479 -27.51 -10.47 20.48
C HIS A 479 -26.68 -11.54 21.21
N TRP A 480 -25.72 -11.15 22.03
CA TRP A 480 -24.82 -12.07 22.72
C TRP A 480 -25.11 -12.11 24.22
N ALA A 481 -25.75 -13.17 24.71
CA ALA A 481 -26.01 -13.38 26.12
C ALA A 481 -24.89 -14.17 26.82
N THR A 482 -24.79 -14.04 28.15
CA THR A 482 -23.84 -14.80 28.98
C THR A 482 -24.28 -16.24 29.25
N THR A 483 -25.56 -16.54 29.04
CA THR A 483 -26.19 -17.85 29.25
C THR A 483 -27.28 -18.07 28.18
N ASP A 484 -27.58 -19.33 27.86
CA ASP A 484 -28.63 -19.70 26.91
C ASP A 484 -29.99 -19.08 27.28
N GLY A 485 -30.60 -18.32 26.36
CA GLY A 485 -31.88 -17.61 26.55
C GLY A 485 -31.87 -16.55 27.66
N GLY A 486 -30.71 -16.17 28.18
CA GLY A 486 -30.58 -15.23 29.29
C GLY A 486 -30.70 -13.76 28.87
N SER A 487 -31.07 -12.90 29.82
CA SER A 487 -31.19 -11.45 29.60
C SER A 487 -29.91 -10.65 29.89
N THR A 488 -28.89 -11.28 30.47
CA THR A 488 -27.59 -10.64 30.73
C THR A 488 -26.76 -10.67 29.46
N LEU A 489 -26.51 -9.50 28.89
CA LEU A 489 -25.82 -9.34 27.61
C LEU A 489 -24.32 -9.15 27.80
N ARG A 490 -23.55 -9.54 26.80
CA ARG A 490 -22.14 -9.22 26.62
C ARG A 490 -22.01 -7.76 26.20
N THR A 491 -20.83 -7.19 26.40
CA THR A 491 -20.53 -5.78 26.04
C THR A 491 -19.83 -5.63 24.71
N GLU A 492 -19.38 -6.74 24.12
CA GLU A 492 -18.67 -6.82 22.84
C GLU A 492 -18.98 -8.19 22.21
N PRO A 493 -18.83 -8.34 20.88
CA PRO A 493 -18.97 -9.64 20.22
C PRO A 493 -17.85 -10.62 20.60
N PRO A 494 -18.02 -11.93 20.34
CA PRO A 494 -17.04 -12.96 20.68
C PRO A 494 -15.70 -12.75 19.97
N GLY A 495 -14.64 -13.20 20.63
CA GLY A 495 -13.29 -13.23 20.10
C GLY A 495 -12.78 -14.63 19.75
N PRO A 496 -11.54 -14.75 19.24
CA PRO A 496 -10.93 -16.02 18.84
C PRO A 496 -10.73 -17.04 19.97
N ALA A 497 -10.89 -16.65 21.24
CA ALA A 497 -10.82 -17.55 22.40
C ALA A 497 -12.19 -18.01 22.91
N ASP A 498 -13.28 -17.49 22.34
CA ASP A 498 -14.63 -17.65 22.88
C ASP A 498 -15.44 -18.68 22.13
N ASN A 499 -16.26 -19.42 22.86
CA ASN A 499 -17.14 -20.43 22.28
C ASN A 499 -18.50 -19.81 22.01
N VAL A 500 -18.98 -19.90 20.76
CA VAL A 500 -20.28 -19.38 20.35
C VAL A 500 -21.28 -20.52 20.24
N ASN A 501 -22.46 -20.28 20.80
CA ASN A 501 -23.49 -21.28 20.98
C ASN A 501 -24.80 -20.77 20.38
N PHE A 502 -25.38 -21.57 19.49
CA PHE A 502 -26.66 -21.34 18.85
C PHE A 502 -27.60 -22.46 19.29
N THR A 503 -28.65 -22.07 20.01
CA THR A 503 -29.59 -22.99 20.64
C THR A 503 -30.99 -22.80 20.07
N THR A 504 -31.95 -23.57 20.58
CA THR A 504 -33.37 -23.37 20.31
C THR A 504 -33.84 -21.97 20.70
N ASN A 505 -33.24 -21.35 21.72
CA ASN A 505 -33.56 -19.98 22.15
C ASN A 505 -32.97 -18.90 21.23
N SER A 506 -31.99 -19.24 20.39
CA SER A 506 -31.39 -18.29 19.45
C SER A 506 -32.36 -17.90 18.34
N PHE A 507 -33.21 -18.83 17.88
CA PHE A 507 -34.11 -18.65 16.75
C PHE A 507 -35.51 -19.23 16.98
N PRO A 508 -36.26 -18.74 17.98
CA PRO A 508 -37.59 -19.27 18.30
C PRO A 508 -38.61 -19.10 17.15
N ASN A 509 -38.38 -18.13 16.26
CA ASN A 509 -39.21 -17.84 15.09
C ASN A 509 -38.42 -17.90 13.76
N GLY A 510 -37.25 -18.55 13.77
CA GLY A 510 -36.28 -18.48 12.69
C GLY A 510 -35.54 -17.15 12.70
N GLY A 511 -34.66 -16.95 11.71
CA GLY A 511 -33.92 -15.70 11.60
C GLY A 511 -32.61 -15.84 10.85
N LYS A 512 -31.88 -14.73 10.80
CA LYS A 512 -30.64 -14.60 10.04
C LYS A 512 -29.55 -13.85 10.82
N ILE A 513 -28.39 -14.47 10.95
CA ILE A 513 -27.17 -13.82 11.40
C ILE A 513 -26.43 -13.26 10.18
N THR A 514 -26.07 -11.99 10.24
CA THR A 514 -25.17 -11.37 9.25
C THR A 514 -23.80 -11.14 9.88
N ILE A 515 -22.76 -11.76 9.33
CA ILE A 515 -21.37 -11.43 9.65
C ILE A 515 -21.01 -10.13 8.93
N ASP A 516 -21.07 -9.03 9.67
CA ASP A 516 -20.88 -7.65 9.22
C ASP A 516 -19.51 -7.06 9.62
N MET A 517 -18.64 -7.90 10.16
CA MET A 517 -17.24 -7.63 10.49
C MET A 517 -16.46 -8.93 10.42
N VAL A 518 -15.13 -8.86 10.41
CA VAL A 518 -14.28 -10.06 10.59
C VAL A 518 -14.69 -10.77 11.89
N ALA A 519 -15.25 -11.98 11.76
CA ALA A 519 -15.78 -12.73 12.88
C ALA A 519 -14.82 -13.85 13.28
N ASN A 520 -14.58 -13.98 14.58
CA ASN A 520 -13.70 -14.99 15.14
C ASN A 520 -14.41 -15.70 16.30
N CYS A 521 -14.22 -17.00 16.40
CA CYS A 521 -14.56 -17.78 17.59
C CYS A 521 -13.58 -18.94 17.77
N HIS A 522 -13.54 -19.49 18.96
CA HIS A 522 -12.91 -20.78 19.23
C HIS A 522 -13.83 -21.90 18.73
N ASP A 523 -14.79 -22.36 19.53
CA ASP A 523 -15.79 -23.34 19.07
C ASP A 523 -17.03 -22.64 18.53
N MET A 524 -17.62 -23.20 17.48
CA MET A 524 -18.96 -22.83 17.01
C MET A 524 -19.89 -24.03 17.08
N ILE A 525 -20.91 -23.94 17.94
CA ILE A 525 -21.80 -25.05 18.25
C ILE A 525 -23.25 -24.65 17.97
N TRP A 526 -23.89 -25.36 17.05
CA TRP A 526 -25.34 -25.29 16.81
C TRP A 526 -25.99 -26.56 17.35
N THR A 527 -27.10 -26.39 18.07
CA THR A 527 -27.89 -27.50 18.63
C THR A 527 -29.26 -27.61 17.94
N ASP A 528 -29.78 -28.84 17.84
CA ASP A 528 -31.02 -29.14 17.12
C ASP A 528 -32.24 -28.45 17.75
N GLY A 529 -33.18 -28.01 16.89
CA GLY A 529 -34.50 -27.52 17.29
C GLY A 529 -34.84 -26.06 16.95
N SER A 530 -34.05 -25.40 16.09
CA SER A 530 -34.36 -24.08 15.53
C SER A 530 -35.11 -24.19 14.20
N THR A 531 -35.97 -23.22 13.86
CA THR A 531 -36.70 -23.21 12.58
C THR A 531 -35.85 -22.59 11.46
N ASN A 532 -35.06 -23.43 10.78
CA ASN A 532 -34.27 -23.10 9.57
C ASN A 532 -33.51 -21.75 9.62
N PRO A 533 -32.61 -21.52 10.59
CA PRO A 533 -31.86 -20.28 10.68
C PRO A 533 -30.83 -20.15 9.53
N ILE A 534 -30.50 -18.91 9.18
CA ILE A 534 -29.49 -18.58 8.17
C ILE A 534 -28.29 -17.94 8.85
N ILE A 535 -27.08 -18.39 8.54
CA ILE A 535 -25.85 -17.64 8.79
C ILE A 535 -25.26 -17.20 7.45
N GLN A 536 -25.04 -15.89 7.28
CA GLN A 536 -24.50 -15.32 6.05
C GLN A 536 -23.32 -14.39 6.33
N THR A 537 -22.39 -14.25 5.38
CA THR A 537 -21.36 -13.20 5.43
C THR A 537 -21.64 -12.07 4.45
N ILE A 538 -21.25 -10.85 4.80
CA ILE A 538 -21.01 -9.80 3.79
C ILE A 538 -19.69 -10.15 3.10
N LYS A 539 -19.61 -9.93 1.79
CA LYS A 539 -18.38 -10.13 1.01
C LYS A 539 -17.22 -9.38 1.69
N ASP A 540 -16.05 -10.02 1.76
CA ASP A 540 -14.81 -9.53 2.41
C ASP A 540 -14.76 -9.63 3.95
N TYR A 541 -15.83 -10.07 4.63
CA TYR A 541 -15.79 -10.41 6.05
C TYR A 541 -15.80 -11.93 6.28
N PRO A 542 -14.63 -12.55 6.51
CA PRO A 542 -14.56 -13.99 6.76
C PRO A 542 -15.08 -14.35 8.16
N LEU A 543 -15.50 -15.60 8.30
CA LEU A 543 -15.71 -16.24 9.60
C LEU A 543 -14.55 -17.21 9.87
N THR A 544 -13.78 -16.97 10.92
CA THR A 544 -12.68 -17.84 11.36
C THR A 544 -13.07 -18.61 12.62
N VAL A 545 -12.93 -19.93 12.57
CA VAL A 545 -13.21 -20.86 13.67
C VAL A 545 -11.91 -21.57 14.07
N ARG A 546 -11.51 -21.45 15.33
CA ARG A 546 -10.21 -21.98 15.81
C ARG A 546 -10.27 -23.34 16.50
N GLY A 547 -11.46 -23.72 16.94
CA GLY A 547 -11.75 -24.98 17.60
C GLY A 547 -12.66 -25.87 16.77
N ASN A 548 -13.60 -26.49 17.45
CA ASN A 548 -14.59 -27.37 16.85
C ASN A 548 -15.69 -26.57 16.14
N PHE A 549 -16.21 -27.14 15.06
CA PHE A 549 -17.32 -26.58 14.30
C PHE A 549 -18.42 -27.62 14.15
N GLN A 550 -19.60 -27.29 14.66
CA GLN A 550 -20.76 -28.16 14.63
C GLN A 550 -21.98 -27.38 14.16
N LEU A 551 -22.49 -27.72 12.98
CA LEU A 551 -23.81 -27.31 12.53
C LEU A 551 -24.87 -28.32 12.97
N ALA A 552 -26.08 -27.82 13.21
CA ALA A 552 -27.29 -28.61 13.39
C ALA A 552 -28.02 -28.80 12.04
N THR A 553 -28.86 -29.82 11.96
CA THR A 553 -29.67 -30.07 10.75
C THR A 553 -30.62 -28.91 10.48
N GLY A 554 -30.77 -28.53 9.20
CA GLY A 554 -31.69 -27.46 8.77
C GLY A 554 -31.15 -26.03 8.91
N VAL A 555 -29.98 -25.83 9.49
CA VAL A 555 -29.27 -24.54 9.39
C VAL A 555 -28.91 -24.31 7.92
N SER A 556 -29.12 -23.11 7.39
CA SER A 556 -28.67 -22.70 6.06
C SER A 556 -27.42 -21.82 6.20
N ARG A 557 -26.39 -22.12 5.40
CA ARG A 557 -25.10 -21.43 5.46
C ARG A 557 -24.80 -20.79 4.11
N ASP A 558 -24.77 -19.46 4.11
CA ASP A 558 -24.45 -18.59 2.98
C ASP A 558 -23.18 -17.79 3.28
N ILE A 559 -22.08 -18.50 3.46
CA ILE A 559 -20.78 -17.94 3.86
C ILE A 559 -19.86 -17.92 2.65
N TYR A 560 -19.35 -16.73 2.32
CA TYR A 560 -18.39 -16.55 1.23
C TYR A 560 -17.00 -17.12 1.56
N ASP A 561 -16.50 -16.92 2.78
CA ASP A 561 -15.17 -17.37 3.22
C ASP A 561 -15.24 -17.90 4.66
N LEU A 562 -15.11 -19.21 4.82
CA LEU A 562 -15.06 -19.91 6.09
C LEU A 562 -13.65 -20.46 6.33
N ARG A 563 -13.01 -20.01 7.40
CA ARG A 563 -11.63 -20.38 7.73
C ARG A 563 -11.58 -21.21 9.00
N PHE A 564 -10.78 -22.27 8.96
CA PHE A 564 -10.45 -23.08 10.11
C PHE A 564 -8.97 -22.88 10.43
N GLU A 565 -8.68 -22.27 11.59
CA GLU A 565 -7.32 -21.89 12.00
C GLU A 565 -6.95 -22.53 13.34
N SER A 566 -6.08 -23.54 13.38
CA SER A 566 -5.77 -24.23 14.63
C SER A 566 -4.39 -24.85 14.68
N THR A 567 -3.87 -25.00 15.89
CA THR A 567 -2.66 -25.78 16.21
C THR A 567 -3.00 -27.10 16.93
N THR A 568 -4.27 -27.37 17.16
CA THR A 568 -4.79 -28.55 17.87
C THR A 568 -5.66 -29.41 16.95
N SER A 569 -6.12 -30.57 17.47
CA SER A 569 -7.04 -31.43 16.73
C SER A 569 -8.49 -31.03 16.98
N ASN A 570 -9.24 -30.87 15.91
CA ASN A 570 -10.60 -30.36 15.88
C ASN A 570 -11.53 -31.28 15.08
N VAL A 571 -12.82 -31.15 15.36
CA VAL A 571 -13.91 -31.85 14.68
C VAL A 571 -14.74 -30.84 13.89
N VAL A 572 -15.12 -31.20 12.66
CA VAL A 572 -15.92 -30.36 11.77
C VAL A 572 -17.14 -31.14 11.29
N THR A 573 -18.33 -30.60 11.55
CA THR A 573 -19.64 -31.19 11.24
C THR A 573 -20.49 -30.15 10.50
N PHE A 574 -20.85 -30.43 9.25
CA PHE A 574 -21.70 -29.59 8.41
C PHE A 574 -23.17 -30.05 8.36
N ALA A 575 -23.50 -31.18 8.99
CA ALA A 575 -24.81 -31.82 9.00
C ALA A 575 -25.34 -32.08 7.58
N ASP A 576 -26.57 -31.64 7.28
CA ASP A 576 -27.22 -31.75 5.96
C ASP A 576 -27.01 -30.51 5.07
N ASN A 577 -26.24 -29.53 5.56
CA ASN A 577 -26.16 -28.21 4.96
C ASN A 577 -25.15 -28.18 3.79
N LYS A 578 -25.70 -28.08 2.58
CA LYS A 578 -24.95 -27.85 1.33
C LYS A 578 -24.64 -26.36 1.18
N LEU A 579 -23.38 -26.01 0.97
CA LEU A 579 -22.98 -24.61 0.72
C LEU A 579 -23.72 -24.04 -0.49
N TYR A 580 -24.01 -22.74 -0.44
CA TYR A 580 -24.23 -21.97 -1.66
C TYR A 580 -23.00 -22.14 -2.57
N THR A 581 -23.19 -22.31 -3.88
CA THR A 581 -22.17 -22.72 -4.88
C THR A 581 -20.97 -21.79 -5.03
N ASN A 582 -20.85 -20.75 -4.21
CA ASN A 582 -19.81 -19.73 -4.25
C ASN A 582 -18.97 -19.60 -2.97
N GLY A 583 -19.24 -20.40 -1.93
CA GLY A 583 -18.52 -20.34 -0.66
C GLY A 583 -17.19 -21.08 -0.67
N ASP A 584 -16.16 -20.43 -0.14
CA ASP A 584 -14.79 -20.87 -0.07
C ASP A 584 -14.47 -21.38 1.35
N ILE A 585 -13.70 -22.48 1.46
CA ILE A 585 -13.28 -23.07 2.75
C ILE A 585 -11.76 -23.18 2.80
N THR A 586 -11.16 -22.67 3.88
CA THR A 586 -9.71 -22.71 4.11
C THR A 586 -9.38 -23.45 5.40
N PHE A 587 -8.41 -24.35 5.36
CA PHE A 587 -7.77 -24.96 6.54
C PHE A 587 -6.34 -24.47 6.67
N ASP A 588 -5.99 -23.94 7.85
CA ASP A 588 -4.67 -23.39 8.14
C ASP A 588 -4.26 -23.57 9.62
N GLY A 589 -2.96 -23.58 9.87
CA GLY A 589 -2.33 -23.93 11.14
C GLY A 589 -1.86 -25.37 11.23
N SER A 590 -1.03 -25.68 12.24
CA SER A 590 -0.40 -26.98 12.43
C SER A 590 -1.32 -28.08 12.98
N GLY A 591 -2.61 -27.77 13.17
CA GLY A 591 -3.62 -28.64 13.74
C GLY A 591 -4.10 -29.76 12.81
N SER A 592 -5.18 -30.41 13.23
CA SER A 592 -5.89 -31.39 12.42
C SER A 592 -7.40 -31.18 12.46
N TRP A 593 -8.09 -31.51 11.37
CA TRP A 593 -9.54 -31.39 11.27
C TRP A 593 -10.13 -32.71 10.77
N SER A 594 -10.97 -33.31 11.61
CA SER A 594 -11.68 -34.55 11.30
C SER A 594 -13.11 -34.26 10.91
N LEU A 595 -13.46 -34.52 9.65
CA LEU A 595 -14.84 -34.40 9.18
C LEU A 595 -15.73 -35.47 9.83
N GLN A 596 -16.95 -35.11 10.19
CA GLN A 596 -17.99 -36.04 10.67
C GLN A 596 -19.08 -36.32 9.63
N ASP A 597 -19.07 -35.57 8.54
CA ASP A 597 -20.03 -35.67 7.45
C ASP A 597 -19.43 -35.17 6.13
N SER A 598 -20.26 -35.19 5.09
CA SER A 598 -19.85 -34.79 3.74
C SER A 598 -19.80 -33.27 3.62
N ILE A 599 -18.77 -32.78 2.94
CA ILE A 599 -18.55 -31.35 2.71
C ILE A 599 -18.87 -30.99 1.26
N SER A 600 -19.37 -29.78 1.04
CA SER A 600 -19.50 -29.20 -0.29
C SER A 600 -19.07 -27.75 -0.24
N CYS A 601 -18.27 -27.27 -1.19
CA CYS A 601 -17.86 -25.87 -1.33
C CYS A 601 -17.48 -25.56 -2.78
N ARG A 602 -17.24 -24.28 -3.11
CA ARG A 602 -16.67 -23.92 -4.41
C ARG A 602 -15.20 -24.31 -4.45
N THR A 603 -14.41 -23.72 -3.56
CA THR A 603 -12.98 -23.98 -3.48
C THR A 603 -12.60 -24.39 -2.06
N LEU A 604 -11.74 -25.39 -1.96
CA LEU A 604 -11.11 -25.85 -0.73
C LEU A 604 -9.61 -25.55 -0.81
N TRP A 605 -9.12 -24.73 0.11
CA TRP A 605 -7.69 -24.54 0.35
C TRP A 605 -7.26 -25.32 1.58
N VAL A 606 -6.19 -26.09 1.43
CA VAL A 606 -5.47 -26.69 2.55
C VAL A 606 -4.09 -26.04 2.58
N ASN A 607 -4.00 -24.94 3.31
CA ASN A 607 -2.78 -24.14 3.40
C ASN A 607 -1.73 -24.84 4.25
N SER A 608 -2.13 -25.37 5.41
CA SER A 608 -1.26 -26.16 6.28
C SER A 608 -2.09 -27.11 7.17
N GLY A 609 -1.42 -27.92 7.99
CA GLY A 609 -2.06 -28.87 8.91
C GLY A 609 -2.58 -30.14 8.24
N ASN A 610 -3.51 -30.84 8.91
CA ASN A 610 -4.00 -32.15 8.48
C ASN A 610 -5.53 -32.18 8.33
N LEU A 611 -6.03 -32.33 7.11
CA LEU A 611 -7.46 -32.59 6.85
C LEU A 611 -7.73 -34.11 6.76
N ILE A 612 -8.59 -34.62 7.62
CA ILE A 612 -8.99 -36.04 7.67
C ILE A 612 -10.46 -36.14 7.28
N THR A 613 -10.73 -36.68 6.10
CA THR A 613 -12.08 -36.73 5.54
C THR A 613 -12.97 -37.83 6.10
N ASN A 614 -12.40 -38.78 6.86
CA ASN A 614 -13.12 -39.89 7.49
C ASN A 614 -14.08 -40.65 6.56
N ASN A 615 -13.70 -40.84 5.30
CA ASN A 615 -14.47 -41.56 4.28
C ASN A 615 -15.75 -40.85 3.80
N HIS A 616 -15.93 -39.57 4.14
CA HIS A 616 -17.08 -38.79 3.71
C HIS A 616 -16.95 -38.28 2.26
N THR A 617 -18.08 -37.87 1.68
CA THR A 617 -18.09 -37.35 0.31
C THR A 617 -17.64 -35.89 0.29
N LEU A 618 -16.79 -35.53 -0.67
CA LEU A 618 -16.36 -34.16 -0.95
C LEU A 618 -16.97 -33.75 -2.28
N ASN A 619 -17.81 -32.72 -2.31
CA ASN A 619 -18.34 -32.13 -3.56
C ASN A 619 -17.79 -30.71 -3.71
N ILE A 620 -16.67 -30.56 -4.39
CA ILE A 620 -15.88 -29.33 -4.37
C ILE A 620 -15.46 -28.99 -5.77
N SER A 621 -15.70 -27.79 -6.28
CA SER A 621 -15.25 -27.46 -7.64
C SER A 621 -13.72 -27.46 -7.74
N ASN A 622 -13.02 -26.77 -6.84
CA ASN A 622 -11.56 -26.66 -6.89
C ASN A 622 -10.93 -27.08 -5.55
N ILE A 623 -9.97 -28.00 -5.59
CA ILE A 623 -9.20 -28.41 -4.41
C ILE A 623 -7.74 -28.00 -4.61
N ILE A 624 -7.21 -27.21 -3.69
CA ILE A 624 -5.87 -26.63 -3.76
C ILE A 624 -5.12 -26.98 -2.47
N PHE A 625 -4.03 -27.74 -2.62
CA PHE A 625 -3.11 -28.04 -1.52
C PHE A 625 -1.83 -27.22 -1.67
N ASN A 626 -1.57 -26.34 -0.70
CA ASN A 626 -0.36 -25.52 -0.69
C ASN A 626 0.74 -26.16 0.17
N ASN A 627 0.44 -26.53 1.41
CA ASN A 627 1.41 -27.17 2.31
C ASN A 627 0.81 -28.17 3.32
N GLY A 628 -0.52 -28.30 3.39
CA GLY A 628 -1.18 -29.21 4.33
C GLY A 628 -1.45 -30.61 3.75
N MET A 629 -1.48 -31.61 4.63
CA MET A 629 -1.76 -33.00 4.27
C MET A 629 -3.27 -33.28 4.31
N THR A 630 -3.81 -33.90 3.26
CA THR A 630 -5.19 -34.41 3.25
C THR A 630 -5.22 -35.93 3.19
N THR A 631 -5.96 -36.57 4.09
CA THR A 631 -6.18 -38.02 4.11
C THR A 631 -7.61 -38.37 3.70
N LEU A 632 -7.73 -39.05 2.56
CA LEU A 632 -9.02 -39.38 1.95
C LEU A 632 -9.64 -40.69 2.49
N GLY A 633 -8.87 -41.66 2.98
CA GLY A 633 -9.44 -42.97 3.34
C GLY A 633 -10.19 -43.58 2.15
N SER A 634 -11.44 -44.00 2.31
CA SER A 634 -12.33 -44.48 1.25
C SER A 634 -13.31 -43.42 0.73
N SER A 635 -12.98 -42.13 0.86
CA SER A 635 -13.85 -41.02 0.45
C SER A 635 -14.17 -41.02 -1.04
N THR A 636 -15.33 -40.45 -1.38
CA THR A 636 -15.70 -40.11 -2.76
C THR A 636 -15.48 -38.62 -2.95
N VAL A 637 -14.66 -38.24 -3.92
CA VAL A 637 -14.34 -36.83 -4.22
C VAL A 637 -14.89 -36.50 -5.61
N ASN A 638 -15.87 -35.62 -5.65
CA ASN A 638 -16.41 -35.06 -6.89
C ASN A 638 -15.81 -33.66 -7.05
N THR A 639 -14.93 -33.50 -8.04
CA THR A 639 -14.24 -32.23 -8.27
C THR A 639 -14.17 -31.84 -9.73
N GLN A 640 -13.93 -30.56 -9.98
CA GLN A 640 -13.52 -30.09 -11.30
C GLN A 640 -11.99 -30.01 -11.39
N GLN A 641 -11.35 -29.54 -10.33
CA GLN A 641 -9.90 -29.34 -10.32
C GLN A 641 -9.27 -29.85 -9.04
N ILE A 642 -8.06 -30.40 -9.18
CA ILE A 642 -7.17 -30.71 -8.07
C ILE A 642 -5.76 -30.22 -8.37
N GLN A 643 -5.20 -29.44 -7.46
CA GLN A 643 -3.89 -28.81 -7.60
C GLN A 643 -3.05 -29.01 -6.33
N GLY A 644 -1.77 -29.31 -6.50
CA GLY A 644 -0.81 -29.43 -5.41
C GLY A 644 0.34 -30.34 -5.76
N GLY A 645 0.70 -31.22 -4.83
CA GLY A 645 1.81 -32.16 -4.99
C GLY A 645 1.63 -33.40 -4.13
N GLN A 646 2.38 -34.45 -4.46
CA GLN A 646 2.23 -35.79 -3.87
C GLN A 646 2.44 -35.81 -2.35
N ALA A 647 3.20 -34.86 -1.80
CA ALA A 647 3.44 -34.73 -0.37
C ALA A 647 2.19 -34.29 0.42
N TYR A 648 1.14 -33.83 -0.27
CA TYR A 648 -0.03 -33.17 0.32
C TYR A 648 -1.32 -33.98 0.24
N LEU A 649 -1.31 -35.16 -0.41
CA LEU A 649 -2.48 -36.01 -0.54
C LEU A 649 -2.19 -37.49 -0.27
N ASN A 650 -2.82 -38.04 0.76
CA ASN A 650 -2.94 -39.47 1.00
C ASN A 650 -4.31 -39.96 0.52
N THR A 651 -4.32 -40.68 -0.60
CA THR A 651 -5.56 -41.08 -1.27
C THR A 651 -6.22 -42.34 -0.71
N GLY A 652 -5.56 -43.11 0.17
CA GLY A 652 -6.15 -44.32 0.75
C GLY A 652 -6.74 -45.26 -0.31
N THR A 653 -8.03 -45.57 -0.17
CA THR A 653 -8.85 -46.34 -1.13
C THR A 653 -9.92 -45.49 -1.81
N SER A 654 -9.71 -44.17 -1.90
CA SER A 654 -10.68 -43.20 -2.43
C SER A 654 -11.02 -43.39 -3.91
N ASN A 655 -12.16 -42.81 -4.28
CA ASN A 655 -12.61 -42.62 -5.65
C ASN A 655 -12.68 -41.12 -5.95
N ILE A 656 -11.99 -40.66 -6.99
CA ILE A 656 -11.96 -39.26 -7.41
C ILE A 656 -12.58 -39.13 -8.80
N TYR A 657 -13.62 -38.33 -8.91
CA TYR A 657 -14.36 -38.05 -10.14
C TYR A 657 -14.06 -36.62 -10.58
N ILE A 658 -13.60 -36.49 -11.83
CA ILE A 658 -13.29 -35.20 -12.45
C ILE A 658 -14.20 -35.02 -13.66
N SER A 659 -15.16 -34.12 -13.52
CA SER A 659 -16.24 -33.93 -14.51
C SER A 659 -15.98 -32.80 -15.51
N GLU A 660 -15.13 -31.83 -15.17
CA GLU A 660 -14.67 -30.70 -16.00
C GLU A 660 -13.40 -30.16 -15.33
N GLY A 661 -12.36 -29.65 -16.01
CA GLY A 661 -11.21 -28.99 -15.33
C GLY A 661 -9.86 -29.72 -15.38
N ASN A 662 -8.98 -29.56 -14.38
CA ASN A 662 -7.57 -29.96 -14.52
C ASN A 662 -7.03 -30.75 -13.30
N ILE A 663 -6.06 -31.62 -13.54
CA ILE A 663 -5.16 -32.17 -12.53
C ILE A 663 -3.81 -31.43 -12.67
N TYR A 664 -3.40 -30.73 -11.63
CA TYR A 664 -2.07 -30.13 -11.51
C TYR A 664 -1.28 -30.83 -10.41
N GLY A 665 -0.59 -31.90 -10.80
CA GLY A 665 0.21 -32.75 -9.91
C GLY A 665 1.67 -32.33 -9.80
N PRO A 666 2.55 -33.23 -9.31
CA PRO A 666 2.41 -34.70 -9.30
C PRO A 666 1.56 -35.27 -8.15
N PHE A 667 0.87 -36.39 -8.34
CA PHE A 667 0.08 -37.09 -7.32
C PHE A 667 0.19 -38.62 -7.39
N ASN A 668 -0.10 -39.28 -6.26
CA ASN A 668 -0.30 -40.74 -6.18
C ASN A 668 -1.77 -41.05 -5.84
N PHE A 669 -2.55 -41.36 -6.86
CA PHE A 669 -3.97 -41.63 -6.77
C PHE A 669 -4.30 -43.11 -6.60
N ASN A 670 -5.42 -43.38 -5.92
CA ASN A 670 -6.04 -44.69 -5.93
C ASN A 670 -6.91 -44.86 -7.19
N ASN A 671 -8.20 -44.53 -7.14
CA ASN A 671 -9.10 -44.62 -8.29
C ASN A 671 -9.45 -43.24 -8.80
N VAL A 672 -9.23 -42.98 -10.10
CA VAL A 672 -9.59 -41.72 -10.77
C VAL A 672 -10.48 -42.00 -11.97
N TYR A 673 -11.56 -41.22 -12.07
CA TYR A 673 -12.54 -41.24 -13.14
C TYR A 673 -12.56 -39.87 -13.83
N LEU A 674 -12.16 -39.84 -15.09
CA LEU A 674 -12.20 -38.64 -15.93
C LEU A 674 -13.46 -38.74 -16.81
N GLU A 675 -14.45 -37.90 -16.53
CA GLU A 675 -15.79 -37.98 -17.11
C GLU A 675 -16.14 -36.81 -18.02
N GLY A 676 -15.30 -35.77 -17.98
CA GLY A 676 -15.49 -34.50 -18.65
C GLY A 676 -14.81 -34.29 -19.98
N LYS A 677 -14.97 -33.08 -20.51
CA LYS A 677 -14.28 -32.61 -21.72
C LYS A 677 -13.15 -31.64 -21.37
N ASN A 678 -12.12 -31.61 -22.22
CA ASN A 678 -10.93 -30.79 -22.09
C ASN A 678 -10.23 -30.89 -20.74
N ILE A 679 -10.21 -32.10 -20.15
CA ILE A 679 -9.53 -32.33 -18.89
C ILE A 679 -8.03 -32.30 -19.11
N ARG A 680 -7.31 -31.37 -18.49
CA ARG A 680 -5.84 -31.36 -18.57
C ARG A 680 -5.24 -32.14 -17.42
N VAL A 681 -4.27 -32.99 -17.71
CA VAL A 681 -3.51 -33.73 -16.70
C VAL A 681 -2.05 -33.31 -16.82
N VAL A 682 -1.55 -32.69 -15.76
CA VAL A 682 -0.23 -32.06 -15.69
C VAL A 682 0.59 -32.66 -14.55
N GLY A 683 1.89 -32.79 -14.78
CA GLY A 683 2.86 -33.39 -13.88
C GLY A 683 2.87 -34.91 -13.98
N ASN A 684 3.91 -35.51 -13.40
CA ASN A 684 4.08 -36.96 -13.36
C ASN A 684 3.15 -37.58 -12.29
N ASN A 685 2.04 -38.19 -12.69
CA ASN A 685 1.10 -38.80 -11.76
C ASN A 685 1.16 -40.32 -11.79
N THR A 686 0.83 -40.93 -10.65
CA THR A 686 0.61 -42.38 -10.53
C THR A 686 -0.83 -42.64 -10.16
N PHE A 687 -1.45 -43.64 -10.77
CA PHE A 687 -2.81 -44.09 -10.51
C PHE A 687 -2.78 -45.58 -10.17
N ASN A 688 -3.55 -46.05 -9.18
CA ASN A 688 -3.84 -47.48 -9.12
C ASN A 688 -4.76 -47.85 -10.28
N ASN A 689 -5.90 -47.16 -10.39
CA ASN A 689 -6.86 -47.33 -11.47
C ASN A 689 -7.20 -45.98 -12.10
N LEU A 690 -6.96 -45.85 -13.41
CA LEU A 690 -7.39 -44.69 -14.19
C LEU A 690 -8.50 -45.09 -15.15
N THR A 691 -9.66 -44.45 -15.06
CA THR A 691 -10.80 -44.67 -15.94
C THR A 691 -11.12 -43.40 -16.72
N LEU A 692 -11.17 -43.50 -18.05
CA LEU A 692 -11.68 -42.45 -18.93
C LEU A 692 -13.07 -42.88 -19.39
N ALA A 693 -14.10 -42.14 -18.97
CA ALA A 693 -15.50 -42.48 -19.25
C ALA A 693 -15.89 -42.15 -20.69
N ALA A 694 -16.99 -42.74 -21.16
CA ALA A 694 -17.47 -42.53 -22.53
C ALA A 694 -17.68 -41.04 -22.84
N GLY A 695 -17.03 -40.54 -23.88
CA GLY A 695 -17.11 -39.13 -24.29
C GLY A 695 -16.12 -38.20 -23.61
N ALA A 696 -15.25 -38.71 -22.72
CA ALA A 696 -14.22 -37.91 -22.08
C ALA A 696 -13.22 -37.38 -23.12
N GLU A 697 -12.78 -36.13 -22.96
CA GLU A 697 -11.73 -35.52 -23.76
C GLU A 697 -10.59 -35.10 -22.82
N VAL A 698 -9.45 -35.77 -22.90
CA VAL A 698 -8.33 -35.61 -21.98
C VAL A 698 -7.09 -35.15 -22.74
N VAL A 699 -6.41 -34.16 -22.17
CA VAL A 699 -5.15 -33.62 -22.67
C VAL A 699 -4.07 -33.89 -21.65
N PHE A 700 -3.05 -34.66 -22.02
CA PHE A 700 -1.86 -34.85 -21.20
C PHE A 700 -0.77 -33.87 -21.65
N TYR A 701 0.01 -33.33 -20.71
CA TYR A 701 1.13 -32.48 -21.07
C TYR A 701 2.27 -33.30 -21.69
N ASP A 702 2.98 -32.71 -22.66
CA ASP A 702 4.09 -33.35 -23.34
C ASP A 702 5.24 -33.58 -22.35
N ASN A 703 5.94 -34.71 -22.50
CA ASN A 703 7.01 -35.19 -21.60
C ASN A 703 6.59 -35.58 -20.17
N ASP A 704 5.35 -35.35 -19.76
CA ASP A 704 4.84 -35.88 -18.50
C ASP A 704 4.56 -37.40 -18.60
N ILE A 705 4.79 -38.11 -17.49
CA ILE A 705 4.62 -39.55 -17.36
C ILE A 705 3.42 -39.83 -16.45
N GLN A 706 2.40 -40.48 -17.01
CA GLN A 706 1.25 -41.00 -16.26
C GLN A 706 1.40 -42.51 -16.06
N THR A 707 1.68 -42.93 -14.83
CA THR A 707 1.88 -44.34 -14.50
C THR A 707 0.60 -44.95 -13.94
N PHE A 708 0.20 -46.12 -14.42
CA PHE A 708 -0.92 -46.87 -13.86
C PHE A 708 -0.46 -48.24 -13.35
N ASN A 709 -0.73 -48.51 -12.07
CA ASN A 709 -0.22 -49.69 -11.35
C ASN A 709 -1.11 -50.92 -11.48
N GLN A 710 -2.44 -50.75 -11.55
CA GLN A 710 -3.40 -51.86 -11.60
C GLN A 710 -4.25 -51.85 -12.88
N SER A 711 -4.82 -50.72 -13.29
CA SER A 711 -5.58 -50.66 -14.54
C SER A 711 -5.62 -49.30 -15.22
N LEU A 712 -5.71 -49.34 -16.55
CA LEU A 712 -6.14 -48.24 -17.40
C LEU A 712 -7.39 -48.69 -18.16
N THR A 713 -8.51 -48.02 -17.93
CA THR A 713 -9.79 -48.36 -18.59
C THR A 713 -10.28 -47.18 -19.41
N ILE A 714 -10.26 -47.31 -20.73
CA ILE A 714 -10.84 -46.34 -21.66
C ILE A 714 -12.17 -46.90 -22.16
N SER A 715 -13.27 -46.31 -21.68
CA SER A 715 -14.63 -46.86 -21.80
C SER A 715 -15.47 -46.16 -22.87
N GLY A 716 -14.86 -45.83 -24.01
CA GLY A 716 -15.57 -45.19 -25.12
C GLY A 716 -16.70 -46.07 -25.66
N THR A 717 -17.66 -45.43 -26.32
CA THR A 717 -18.71 -46.09 -27.10
C THR A 717 -18.72 -45.57 -28.53
N ARG A 718 -19.44 -46.25 -29.43
CA ARG A 718 -19.60 -45.79 -30.82
C ARG A 718 -20.20 -44.38 -30.93
N ALA A 719 -21.07 -43.99 -29.98
CA ALA A 719 -21.69 -42.66 -29.95
C ALA A 719 -20.81 -41.61 -29.27
N ASN A 720 -20.07 -42.02 -28.23
CA ASN A 720 -19.26 -41.14 -27.38
C ASN A 720 -17.85 -41.75 -27.26
N MET A 721 -16.99 -41.46 -28.24
CA MET A 721 -15.59 -41.88 -28.20
C MET A 721 -14.82 -41.10 -27.15
N VAL A 722 -13.82 -41.73 -26.54
CA VAL A 722 -12.86 -41.02 -25.68
C VAL A 722 -11.80 -40.36 -26.56
N LYS A 723 -11.46 -39.10 -26.31
CA LYS A 723 -10.36 -38.40 -26.99
C LYS A 723 -9.19 -38.21 -26.04
N ILE A 724 -7.99 -38.53 -26.52
CA ILE A 724 -6.74 -38.37 -25.80
C ILE A 724 -5.79 -37.61 -26.72
N ASN A 725 -5.29 -36.47 -26.26
CA ASN A 725 -4.33 -35.67 -26.99
C ASN A 725 -3.13 -35.30 -26.11
N SER A 726 -1.96 -35.12 -26.70
CA SER A 726 -0.93 -34.26 -26.11
C SER A 726 -1.33 -32.78 -26.20
N ILE A 727 -0.82 -31.93 -25.30
CA ILE A 727 -1.08 -30.49 -25.34
C ILE A 727 -0.43 -29.79 -26.54
N ASN A 728 0.76 -30.24 -26.93
CA ASN A 728 1.54 -29.68 -28.02
C ASN A 728 1.52 -30.66 -29.20
N ALA A 729 0.97 -30.21 -30.32
CA ALA A 729 0.88 -31.04 -31.51
C ALA A 729 2.27 -31.53 -31.98
N GLY A 730 2.40 -32.84 -32.20
CA GLY A 730 3.64 -33.49 -32.60
C GLY A 730 4.64 -33.81 -31.48
N LEU A 731 4.27 -33.63 -30.20
CA LEU A 731 5.07 -34.06 -29.05
C LEU A 731 4.32 -35.14 -28.25
N GLU A 732 4.97 -36.27 -28.00
CA GLU A 732 4.35 -37.41 -27.30
C GLU A 732 4.20 -37.17 -25.79
N THR A 733 3.16 -37.77 -25.22
CA THR A 733 2.95 -37.93 -23.77
C THR A 733 3.01 -39.41 -23.38
N PHE A 734 3.49 -39.72 -22.18
CA PHE A 734 3.76 -41.12 -21.80
C PHE A 734 2.69 -41.68 -20.86
N LEU A 735 1.87 -42.61 -21.37
CA LEU A 735 1.00 -43.47 -20.55
C LEU A 735 1.73 -44.80 -20.28
N VAL A 736 2.23 -44.98 -19.06
CA VAL A 736 3.12 -46.10 -18.70
C VAL A 736 2.41 -47.13 -17.83
N ASN A 737 2.46 -48.39 -18.26
CA ASN A 737 2.02 -49.53 -17.46
C ASN A 737 3.09 -49.88 -16.41
N GLY A 738 2.71 -49.88 -15.12
CA GLY A 738 3.59 -50.20 -13.99
C GLY A 738 4.07 -51.66 -13.90
N GLY A 739 3.89 -52.47 -14.94
CA GLY A 739 4.43 -53.83 -15.07
C GLY A 739 3.46 -54.96 -14.70
N SER A 740 2.31 -54.66 -14.12
CA SER A 740 1.25 -55.63 -13.80
C SER A 740 -0.17 -55.15 -14.13
N ALA A 741 -0.31 -53.98 -14.75
CA ALA A 741 -1.61 -53.38 -14.98
C ALA A 741 -2.34 -53.99 -16.18
N VAL A 742 -3.66 -54.10 -16.09
CA VAL A 742 -4.53 -54.52 -17.20
C VAL A 742 -5.09 -53.28 -17.88
N SER A 743 -4.85 -53.15 -19.20
CA SER A 743 -5.37 -52.05 -20.00
C SER A 743 -6.53 -52.52 -20.88
N VAL A 744 -7.68 -51.85 -20.77
CA VAL A 744 -8.86 -52.07 -21.62
C VAL A 744 -9.14 -50.80 -22.39
N VAL A 745 -9.10 -50.86 -23.73
CA VAL A 745 -9.30 -49.69 -24.59
C VAL A 745 -10.43 -49.95 -25.58
N ASN A 746 -11.52 -49.19 -25.43
CA ASN A 746 -12.70 -49.26 -26.29
C ASN A 746 -13.01 -47.88 -26.89
N TYR A 747 -13.20 -47.81 -28.21
CA TYR A 747 -13.62 -46.61 -28.96
C TYR A 747 -12.90 -45.32 -28.54
N ALA A 748 -11.59 -45.28 -28.77
CA ALA A 748 -10.74 -44.14 -28.44
C ALA A 748 -10.18 -43.48 -29.72
N GLN A 749 -10.09 -42.15 -29.70
CA GLN A 749 -9.31 -41.33 -30.63
C GLN A 749 -8.07 -40.84 -29.88
N ILE A 750 -6.88 -41.18 -30.38
CA ILE A 750 -5.60 -40.85 -29.74
C ILE A 750 -4.77 -40.07 -30.75
N GLN A 751 -4.21 -38.95 -30.33
CA GLN A 751 -3.33 -38.11 -31.14
C GLN A 751 -2.15 -37.62 -30.30
N ASP A 752 -0.95 -37.74 -30.89
CA ASP A 752 0.35 -37.29 -30.37
C ASP A 752 0.79 -37.94 -29.05
#